data_AF-A0A2L0EJT2-F1
#
_entry.id   AF-A0A2L0EJT2-F1
#
_cell.length_a   1.000
_cell.length_b   1.000
_cell.length_c   1.000
_cell.angle_alpha   90.00
_cell.angle_beta   90.00
_cell.angle_gamma   90.00
#
_symmetry.space_group_name_H-M   'P 1'
#
loop_
_entity.id
_entity.type
_entity.pdbx_description
1 polymer ?
#
loop_
_entity_poly.entity_id
_entity_poly.type
_entity_poly.pdbx_seq_one_letter_code
_entity_poly.pdbx_strand_id
1 'polypeptide(L)'
;MGLTFSCPGGVGRIGEALLGEEGWVVRREATKRLELVRDDGLRLVFDAPLGDGQLGLSAVLDRYQNRISLIYERGALAAFEDSAGRAILVRRDGSGRIAALEVPSRDGFSTGAIVVCYSYTAAGDLAEVVDPDGFATSFAYEEHRITRHRYPGGMVFHYRYDAQGRCIETWGAPETGADPCLDPELPATLADGRTPAKGILHCVFEYGPDGYCEVVDAALLQRYSPDGDGGPDRMVHNASVVTRTYDERGHVASYTDPLGATIRWERDACGRPSKITDPIGRTLTAERDTDGHLRSFTDPAGATTTVERVGRRLVWRDPIGAVFEVEVDERGLTTETVAPNGGRTRYRYDGAGNLVKRTDALGLTWRFSYDFWGRRRSAVETTGAVTWYVYSARGDLVTITDAEGRAAQMVYDGLGNTTSVTYANGRTERYRWGGLGWLHQVEIGGVVVATQLYDREGRLVGIVDAAGARRTFEHDARGLVLSERSAGGAQRRYGYDLAGRLTSLVDERGERTELVYDLAGQLVARLYDDGSKDELTHDEAGRLVEATRGPVRVQMRYNAVGWLVEERQTVGAETMTVHVDYDPMGRPVRRWTERGRGVAWERDLAGGARAVILGAGQRITLEQDGGGRERARVLPSGGRLEVELGPEGLLRAQRVRRSMTTAAVRPGEPVWVGEIDTGLTVARRYDRDADGELIRVDDSVFGAYRLDRDALGRLAAQVVDGDGDGPRARQYPFDPAGNLLRGPTGEPVEFGPDNRLKRAGGREVETDAAGRVTAIVEGEGDPRRTTRFVWDATGLLQAVERPDGVRVEFVYDTFARRLAKQVIDPAGRTLSFTRYVWDGARLIEERKRTAEGERIRTFLTDDDSGVPLAQAEGNEWLFCVADELGAIHHLVRGDGQLAGSMLRDPWGGMERREGDAEAPLGFLGQIADEETGLYYNRYRYYDPRLGRYLSPDPLGVYGGLNLFAYADNDPSTHVDPEGLFPQAVITQPGRPNIVGRSGQVPQRGDPGFDPAVGYAHYNARVALGGGPGRPVGNEGCAEISALHQMAQQIRNDNPGRRMSRAEVRREMQRRFRNGARMSTNNGMNGGGPAMCPCHMCAQTSRELGIHPGNINQGAATNATGGVAAPNPGRGNNRGLWDGQSIWRNNRNENTSRQENNAAEGMIGATVPSRTPPFTGT
;
A
#
# COMPACT_ATOMS: atom_id res chain seq x y z
N MET A 1 33.01 10.34 -22.25
CA MET A 1 32.59 11.54 -23.02
C MET A 1 32.19 12.61 -22.02
N GLY A 2 32.38 13.89 -22.34
CA GLY A 2 31.71 14.99 -21.64
C GLY A 2 30.55 15.48 -22.51
N LEU A 3 29.51 16.05 -21.90
CA LEU A 3 28.55 16.86 -22.65
C LEU A 3 29.21 18.20 -22.98
N THR A 4 29.41 18.46 -24.26
CA THR A 4 29.85 19.76 -24.80
C THR A 4 28.67 20.48 -25.43
N PHE A 5 28.69 21.81 -25.39
CA PHE A 5 27.69 22.64 -26.05
C PHE A 5 28.37 23.66 -26.97
N SER A 6 28.13 23.54 -28.28
CA SER A 6 28.50 24.55 -29.26
C SER A 6 27.41 25.63 -29.32
N CYS A 7 27.81 26.89 -29.16
CA CYS A 7 26.86 27.99 -29.08
C CYS A 7 26.27 28.29 -30.48
N PRO A 8 24.93 28.22 -30.70
CA PRO A 8 24.33 28.60 -31.97
C PRO A 8 24.53 30.11 -32.22
N GLY A 9 24.62 30.52 -33.49
CA GLY A 9 25.08 31.85 -33.91
C GLY A 9 24.22 33.07 -33.52
N GLY A 10 23.20 32.90 -32.66
CA GLY A 10 22.25 33.93 -32.26
C GLY A 10 22.36 34.44 -30.81
N VAL A 11 23.24 33.88 -29.97
CA VAL A 11 23.32 34.26 -28.53
C VAL A 11 24.12 35.57 -28.32
N GLY A 12 23.52 36.67 -28.78
CA GLY A 12 24.19 37.95 -29.06
C GLY A 12 24.91 38.59 -27.88
N ARG A 13 24.27 38.68 -26.71
CA ARG A 13 24.76 39.49 -25.58
C ARG A 13 24.72 38.73 -24.25
N ILE A 14 25.49 39.23 -23.29
CA ILE A 14 25.47 38.75 -21.90
C ILE A 14 24.16 39.20 -21.26
N GLY A 15 23.48 38.29 -20.56
CA GLY A 15 22.16 38.51 -19.97
C GLY A 15 20.98 38.23 -20.90
N GLU A 16 21.22 37.92 -22.18
CA GLU A 16 20.15 37.42 -23.06
C GLU A 16 19.78 35.96 -22.73
N ALA A 17 18.49 35.68 -22.84
CA ALA A 17 17.90 34.36 -22.66
C ALA A 17 17.12 33.99 -23.94
N LEU A 18 17.48 32.87 -24.55
CA LEU A 18 16.82 32.35 -25.75
C LEU A 18 16.01 31.11 -25.37
N LEU A 19 14.72 31.12 -25.72
CA LEU A 19 13.91 29.91 -25.74
C LEU A 19 14.29 29.12 -27.00
N GLY A 20 14.83 27.92 -26.83
CA GLY A 20 15.06 26.98 -27.91
C GLY A 20 13.75 26.35 -28.38
N GLU A 21 13.78 25.75 -29.57
CA GLU A 21 12.61 25.11 -30.20
C GLU A 21 12.01 24.01 -29.29
N GLU A 22 12.87 23.20 -28.65
CA GLU A 22 12.57 22.19 -27.62
C GLU A 22 12.15 22.76 -26.24
N GLY A 23 11.83 24.06 -26.14
CA GLY A 23 11.29 24.69 -24.92
C GLY A 23 12.29 24.96 -23.79
N TRP A 24 13.57 24.61 -23.94
CA TRP A 24 14.62 24.94 -22.97
C TRP A 24 15.04 26.41 -23.08
N VAL A 25 15.51 27.02 -21.98
CA VAL A 25 16.01 28.40 -21.98
C VAL A 25 17.53 28.41 -21.87
N VAL A 26 18.22 28.77 -22.95
CA VAL A 26 19.66 29.02 -22.98
C VAL A 26 19.94 30.44 -22.50
N ARG A 27 20.76 30.60 -21.47
CA ARG A 27 21.20 31.89 -20.93
C ARG A 27 22.70 32.06 -21.06
N ARG A 28 23.13 33.25 -21.47
CA ARG A 28 24.54 33.63 -21.55
C ARG A 28 24.93 34.52 -20.38
N GLU A 29 25.33 33.91 -19.27
CA GLU A 29 25.75 34.63 -18.07
C GLU A 29 27.12 35.33 -18.22
N ALA A 30 28.02 34.78 -19.05
CA ALA A 30 29.30 35.42 -19.36
C ALA A 30 29.86 34.99 -20.73
N THR A 31 30.96 35.61 -21.15
CA THR A 31 31.65 35.31 -22.43
C THR A 31 32.06 33.84 -22.58
N LYS A 32 32.31 33.13 -21.46
CA LYS A 32 32.72 31.72 -21.40
C LYS A 32 31.81 30.86 -20.50
N ARG A 33 30.55 31.25 -20.31
CA ARG A 33 29.59 30.52 -19.46
C ARG A 33 28.18 30.54 -20.03
N LEU A 34 27.63 29.35 -20.24
CA LEU A 34 26.25 29.12 -20.66
C LEU A 34 25.51 28.33 -19.59
N GLU A 35 24.27 28.74 -19.30
CA GLU A 35 23.31 27.98 -18.48
C GLU A 35 22.18 27.49 -19.41
N LEU A 36 21.94 26.17 -19.45
CA LEU A 36 20.74 25.59 -20.05
C LEU A 36 19.73 25.31 -18.92
N VAL A 37 18.67 26.12 -18.84
CA VAL A 37 17.54 25.87 -17.95
C VAL A 37 16.54 24.99 -18.67
N ARG A 38 16.24 23.82 -18.09
CA ARG A 38 15.29 22.85 -18.66
C ARG A 38 13.85 23.14 -18.22
N ASP A 39 12.90 22.46 -18.85
CA ASP A 39 11.47 22.42 -18.49
C ASP A 39 11.26 22.08 -16.99
N ASP A 40 12.07 21.14 -16.52
CA ASP A 40 12.10 20.68 -15.14
C ASP A 40 12.70 21.74 -14.17
N GLY A 41 13.63 22.56 -14.66
CA GLY A 41 14.33 23.62 -13.92
C GLY A 41 15.62 23.16 -13.26
N LEU A 42 16.12 21.97 -13.61
CA LEU A 42 17.55 21.70 -13.56
C LEU A 42 18.27 22.64 -14.53
N ARG A 43 19.46 23.05 -14.14
CA ARG A 43 20.32 24.01 -14.82
C ARG A 43 21.64 23.32 -15.13
N LEU A 44 21.96 23.17 -16.41
CA LEU A 44 23.24 22.62 -16.86
C LEU A 44 24.20 23.77 -17.14
N VAL A 45 25.32 23.82 -16.39
CA VAL A 45 26.32 24.90 -16.50
C VAL A 45 27.49 24.42 -17.34
N PHE A 46 27.75 25.14 -18.43
CA PHE A 46 28.88 24.90 -19.33
C PHE A 46 29.86 26.07 -19.22
N ASP A 47 30.90 25.88 -18.39
CA ASP A 47 32.04 26.81 -18.27
C ASP A 47 33.42 26.11 -18.17
N ALA A 48 33.49 24.76 -18.22
CA ALA A 48 34.76 24.04 -18.22
C ALA A 48 35.45 24.12 -19.60
N PRO A 49 36.69 24.63 -19.72
CA PRO A 49 37.38 24.70 -21.01
C PRO A 49 37.96 23.33 -21.41
N LEU A 50 37.43 22.72 -22.48
CA LEU A 50 37.88 21.38 -22.94
C LEU A 50 38.83 21.40 -24.15
N GLY A 51 39.03 22.55 -24.77
CA GLY A 51 39.80 22.71 -26.02
C GLY A 51 38.96 23.35 -27.12
N ASP A 52 39.59 23.88 -28.17
CA ASP A 52 38.98 24.34 -29.43
C ASP A 52 37.68 25.17 -29.29
N GLY A 53 37.63 26.04 -28.27
CA GLY A 53 36.47 26.89 -27.97
C GLY A 53 35.27 26.16 -27.34
N GLN A 54 35.35 24.86 -27.11
CA GLN A 54 34.28 24.06 -26.52
C GLN A 54 34.19 24.25 -24.99
N LEU A 55 32.96 24.42 -24.51
CA LEU A 55 32.63 24.43 -23.09
C LEU A 55 32.00 23.07 -22.71
N GLY A 56 32.61 22.41 -21.74
CA GLY A 56 32.10 21.20 -21.11
C GLY A 56 31.18 21.51 -19.93
N LEU A 57 30.25 20.59 -19.67
CA LEU A 57 29.41 20.58 -18.47
C LEU A 57 30.27 20.56 -17.21
N SER A 58 30.37 21.69 -16.49
CA SER A 58 31.11 21.80 -15.23
C SER A 58 30.23 21.54 -14.01
N ALA A 59 28.91 21.72 -14.13
CA ALA A 59 27.97 21.38 -13.09
C ALA A 59 26.54 21.12 -13.58
N VAL A 60 25.85 20.30 -12.79
CA VAL A 60 24.38 20.23 -12.74
C VAL A 60 23.93 20.96 -11.46
N LEU A 61 23.01 21.90 -11.61
CA LEU A 61 22.38 22.66 -10.52
C LEU A 61 20.87 22.40 -10.50
N ASP A 62 20.26 22.46 -9.32
CA ASP A 62 18.80 22.51 -9.18
C ASP A 62 18.27 23.92 -8.87
N ARG A 63 16.97 24.01 -8.54
CA ARG A 63 16.28 25.25 -8.23
C ARG A 63 16.72 25.90 -6.90
N TYR A 64 17.39 25.15 -6.03
CA TYR A 64 17.93 25.61 -4.74
C TYR A 64 19.46 25.77 -4.76
N GLN A 65 20.08 25.62 -5.95
CA GLN A 65 21.53 25.64 -6.16
C GLN A 65 22.29 24.45 -5.56
N ASN A 66 21.60 23.34 -5.24
CA ASN A 66 22.31 22.08 -4.98
C ASN A 66 23.07 21.69 -6.25
N ARG A 67 24.36 21.42 -6.09
CA ARG A 67 25.35 21.27 -7.15
C ARG A 67 25.93 19.87 -7.17
N ILE A 68 26.01 19.27 -8.36
CA ILE A 68 26.98 18.23 -8.70
C ILE A 68 28.03 18.90 -9.58
N SER A 69 29.27 18.99 -9.09
CA SER A 69 30.42 19.52 -9.82
C SER A 69 31.13 18.39 -10.57
N LEU A 70 31.53 18.66 -11.80
CA LEU A 70 32.31 17.75 -12.64
C LEU A 70 33.75 18.29 -12.71
N ILE A 71 34.69 17.53 -12.14
CA ILE A 71 36.10 17.96 -11.98
C ILE A 71 36.92 17.36 -13.12
N TYR A 72 37.54 18.22 -13.93
CA TYR A 72 38.34 17.83 -15.09
C TYR A 72 39.83 18.09 -14.86
N GLU A 73 40.65 17.05 -15.04
CA GLU A 73 42.10 17.15 -15.05
C GLU A 73 42.62 16.95 -16.46
N ARG A 74 43.44 17.88 -16.98
CA ARG A 74 44.04 17.83 -18.33
C ARG A 74 43.00 17.60 -19.45
N GLY A 75 41.77 18.09 -19.27
CA GLY A 75 40.64 17.91 -20.19
C GLY A 75 39.83 16.61 -20.00
N ALA A 76 40.27 15.68 -19.15
CA ALA A 76 39.56 14.45 -18.85
C ALA A 76 38.81 14.53 -17.51
N LEU A 77 37.58 14.01 -17.45
CA LEU A 77 36.79 13.94 -16.22
C LEU A 77 37.50 13.03 -15.20
N ALA A 78 37.87 13.58 -14.04
CA ALA A 78 38.66 12.91 -13.01
C ALA A 78 37.84 12.58 -11.76
N ALA A 79 36.88 13.44 -11.40
CA ALA A 79 35.97 13.20 -10.28
C ALA A 79 34.60 13.87 -10.47
N PHE A 80 33.63 13.38 -9.72
CA PHE A 80 32.36 14.07 -9.43
C PHE A 80 32.35 14.43 -7.94
N GLU A 81 31.86 15.61 -7.59
CA GLU A 81 31.67 16.03 -6.20
C GLU A 81 30.29 16.68 -6.04
N ASP A 82 29.49 16.20 -5.07
CA ASP A 82 28.19 16.80 -4.76
C ASP A 82 28.28 17.86 -3.65
N SER A 83 27.17 18.54 -3.37
CA SER A 83 27.10 19.57 -2.31
C SER A 83 27.19 19.02 -0.88
N ALA A 84 27.37 17.70 -0.71
CA ALA A 84 27.67 17.05 0.55
C ALA A 84 29.19 16.78 0.73
N GLY A 85 30.00 17.07 -0.28
CA GLY A 85 31.41 16.66 -0.33
C GLY A 85 31.60 15.16 -0.55
N ARG A 86 30.61 14.46 -1.11
CA ARG A 86 30.77 13.06 -1.53
C ARG A 86 31.44 13.04 -2.90
N ALA A 87 32.66 12.52 -2.94
CA ALA A 87 33.44 12.36 -4.15
C ALA A 87 33.26 10.96 -4.77
N ILE A 88 33.14 10.91 -6.11
CA ILE A 88 33.33 9.68 -6.90
C ILE A 88 34.51 9.93 -7.84
N LEU A 89 35.57 9.16 -7.68
CA LEU A 89 36.80 9.21 -8.46
C LEU A 89 36.67 8.33 -9.71
N VAL A 90 37.20 8.82 -10.83
CA VAL A 90 37.13 8.18 -12.14
C VAL A 90 38.48 7.53 -12.46
N ARG A 91 38.65 6.25 -12.09
CA ARG A 91 39.86 5.50 -12.45
C ARG A 91 39.89 5.26 -13.96
N ARG A 92 41.08 5.30 -14.57
CA ARG A 92 41.26 5.12 -16.02
C ARG A 92 42.24 4.00 -16.35
N ASP A 93 42.04 3.36 -17.49
CA ASP A 93 42.99 2.37 -18.05
C ASP A 93 44.18 3.06 -18.71
N GLY A 94 45.16 2.26 -19.17
CA GLY A 94 46.35 2.77 -19.87
C GLY A 94 46.09 3.46 -21.22
N SER A 95 44.85 3.42 -21.73
CA SER A 95 44.40 4.16 -22.92
C SER A 95 43.58 5.41 -22.59
N GLY A 96 43.33 5.67 -21.30
CA GLY A 96 42.54 6.81 -20.83
C GLY A 96 41.02 6.59 -20.80
N ARG A 97 40.51 5.37 -21.04
CA ARG A 97 39.07 5.03 -20.86
C ARG A 97 38.74 4.86 -19.38
N ILE A 98 37.47 4.95 -18.98
CA ILE A 98 37.06 4.83 -17.57
C ILE A 98 37.06 3.35 -17.18
N ALA A 99 38.00 2.92 -16.34
CA ALA A 99 38.16 1.52 -15.95
C ALA A 99 37.38 1.15 -14.68
N ALA A 100 37.12 2.11 -13.80
CA ALA A 100 36.27 1.93 -12.63
C ALA A 100 35.79 3.27 -12.08
N LEU A 101 34.72 3.24 -11.30
CA LEU A 101 34.39 4.31 -10.36
C LEU A 101 34.79 3.87 -8.95
N GLU A 102 35.55 4.70 -8.26
CA GLU A 102 36.00 4.46 -6.88
C GLU A 102 35.47 5.58 -5.98
N VAL A 103 35.06 5.23 -4.76
CA VAL A 103 34.75 6.21 -3.71
C VAL A 103 35.85 6.14 -2.66
N PRO A 104 36.54 7.26 -2.37
CA PRO A 104 37.70 7.27 -1.49
C PRO A 104 37.29 6.93 -0.05
N SER A 105 38.17 6.22 0.66
CA SER A 105 37.95 5.98 2.09
C SER A 105 38.02 7.28 2.89
N ARG A 106 37.19 7.34 3.94
CA ARG A 106 37.05 8.54 4.78
C ARG A 106 38.12 8.65 5.88
N ASP A 107 38.92 7.61 6.07
CA ASP A 107 40.03 7.61 7.04
C ASP A 107 41.35 8.14 6.45
N GLY A 108 41.51 8.13 5.12
CA GLY A 108 42.77 8.47 4.43
C GLY A 108 43.86 7.39 4.52
N PHE A 109 43.56 6.22 5.10
CA PHE A 109 44.50 5.12 5.34
C PHE A 109 44.11 3.80 4.65
N SER A 110 42.83 3.58 4.37
CA SER A 110 42.34 2.44 3.59
C SER A 110 42.08 2.80 2.13
N THR A 111 42.23 1.83 1.22
CA THR A 111 41.90 2.00 -0.21
C THR A 111 40.41 2.25 -0.39
N GLY A 112 40.04 3.07 -1.38
CA GLY A 112 38.63 3.35 -1.67
C GLY A 112 37.86 2.14 -2.17
N ALA A 113 36.54 2.19 -2.01
CA ALA A 113 35.63 1.16 -2.48
C ALA A 113 35.32 1.36 -3.96
N ILE A 114 35.58 0.35 -4.79
CA ILE A 114 35.15 0.36 -6.19
C ILE A 114 33.64 0.09 -6.23
N VAL A 115 32.87 0.97 -6.86
CA VAL A 115 31.41 0.85 -7.01
C VAL A 115 30.97 0.22 -8.33
N VAL A 116 31.86 0.19 -9.32
CA VAL A 116 31.69 -0.52 -10.60
C VAL A 116 33.03 -0.60 -11.33
N CYS A 117 33.32 -1.76 -11.92
CA CYS A 117 34.42 -1.97 -12.86
C CYS A 117 33.91 -1.98 -14.31
N TYR A 118 34.78 -1.56 -15.23
CA TYR A 118 34.54 -1.58 -16.67
C TYR A 118 35.74 -2.21 -17.41
N SER A 119 35.48 -3.18 -18.28
CA SER A 119 36.49 -3.74 -19.19
C SER A 119 36.15 -3.42 -20.66
N TYR A 120 37.15 -3.42 -21.53
CA TYR A 120 37.00 -3.00 -22.93
C TYR A 120 37.60 -4.01 -23.91
N THR A 121 37.00 -4.11 -25.10
CA THR A 121 37.55 -4.90 -26.22
C THR A 121 38.85 -4.27 -26.74
N ALA A 122 39.61 -5.02 -27.55
CA ALA A 122 40.76 -4.47 -28.27
C ALA A 122 40.38 -3.34 -29.25
N ALA A 123 39.14 -3.34 -29.76
CA ALA A 123 38.58 -2.28 -30.59
C ALA A 123 38.07 -1.07 -29.78
N GLY A 124 37.91 -1.22 -28.46
CA GLY A 124 37.56 -0.16 -27.52
C GLY A 124 36.09 -0.09 -27.09
N ASP A 125 35.29 -1.06 -27.49
CA ASP A 125 33.91 -1.23 -27.04
C ASP A 125 33.86 -1.70 -25.57
N LEU A 126 32.78 -1.41 -24.86
CA LEU A 126 32.59 -1.81 -23.46
C LEU A 126 32.30 -3.32 -23.38
N ALA A 127 33.29 -4.13 -23.02
CA ALA A 127 33.16 -5.59 -22.99
C ALA A 127 32.41 -6.09 -21.74
N GLU A 128 32.60 -5.45 -20.59
CA GLU A 128 32.00 -5.89 -19.33
C GLU A 128 31.79 -4.74 -18.34
N VAL A 129 30.75 -4.88 -17.52
CA VAL A 129 30.42 -4.05 -16.36
C VAL A 129 30.26 -4.99 -15.17
N VAL A 130 31.07 -4.81 -14.11
CA VAL A 130 31.02 -5.68 -12.91
C VAL A 130 30.66 -4.86 -11.68
N ASP A 131 29.68 -5.32 -10.90
CA ASP A 131 29.24 -4.68 -9.66
C ASP A 131 30.14 -5.05 -8.45
N PRO A 132 30.00 -4.37 -7.29
CA PRO A 132 30.87 -4.59 -6.12
C PRO A 132 30.73 -5.95 -5.44
N ASP A 133 29.62 -6.68 -5.68
CA ASP A 133 29.43 -8.04 -5.17
C ASP A 133 29.95 -9.09 -6.18
N GLY A 134 30.48 -8.65 -7.33
CA GLY A 134 31.13 -9.49 -8.34
C GLY A 134 30.25 -9.89 -9.52
N PHE A 135 29.02 -9.38 -9.61
CA PHE A 135 28.10 -9.77 -10.68
C PHE A 135 28.39 -9.01 -11.99
N ALA A 136 28.55 -9.76 -13.08
CA ALA A 136 29.02 -9.23 -14.36
C ALA A 136 27.92 -9.17 -15.44
N THR A 137 27.82 -8.02 -16.10
CA THR A 137 27.05 -7.82 -17.33
C THR A 137 28.03 -7.66 -18.50
N SER A 138 27.98 -8.52 -19.52
CA SER A 138 28.95 -8.52 -20.63
C SER A 138 28.33 -8.34 -22.01
N PHE A 139 29.13 -7.85 -22.96
CA PHE A 139 28.68 -7.42 -24.29
C PHE A 139 29.63 -7.95 -25.37
N ALA A 140 29.07 -8.34 -26.52
CA ALA A 140 29.83 -8.65 -27.73
C ALA A 140 29.36 -7.77 -28.90
N TYR A 141 30.28 -7.52 -29.84
CA TYR A 141 30.12 -6.53 -30.88
C TYR A 141 30.59 -7.04 -32.25
N GLU A 142 29.95 -6.57 -33.31
CA GLU A 142 30.43 -6.64 -34.69
C GLU A 142 30.39 -5.21 -35.26
N GLU A 143 31.51 -4.70 -35.78
CA GLU A 143 31.62 -3.32 -36.31
C GLU A 143 31.08 -2.24 -35.33
N HIS A 144 31.45 -2.34 -34.05
CA HIS A 144 30.96 -1.49 -32.95
C HIS A 144 29.44 -1.54 -32.66
N ARG A 145 28.68 -2.43 -33.32
CA ARG A 145 27.26 -2.70 -33.04
C ARG A 145 27.13 -3.86 -32.06
N ILE A 146 26.34 -3.72 -31.00
CA ILE A 146 26.15 -4.78 -29.98
C ILE A 146 25.39 -5.95 -30.62
N THR A 147 26.01 -7.13 -30.74
CA THR A 147 25.34 -8.35 -31.24
C THR A 147 24.90 -9.28 -30.12
N ARG A 148 25.53 -9.20 -28.94
CA ARG A 148 25.17 -9.98 -27.74
C ARG A 148 25.27 -9.13 -26.47
N HIS A 149 24.37 -9.34 -25.52
CA HIS A 149 24.36 -8.71 -24.19
C HIS A 149 23.92 -9.74 -23.14
N ARG A 150 24.81 -10.13 -22.24
CA ARG A 150 24.59 -11.14 -21.19
C ARG A 150 24.39 -10.46 -19.84
N TYR A 151 23.26 -10.72 -19.20
CA TYR A 151 22.98 -10.29 -17.83
C TYR A 151 23.64 -11.22 -16.80
N PRO A 152 23.83 -10.78 -15.54
CA PRO A 152 24.40 -11.61 -14.48
C PRO A 152 23.62 -12.91 -14.22
N GLY A 153 22.30 -12.90 -14.36
CA GLY A 153 21.43 -14.07 -14.23
C GLY A 153 21.54 -15.10 -15.37
N GLY A 154 22.49 -14.95 -16.31
CA GLY A 154 22.71 -15.90 -17.41
C GLY A 154 21.77 -15.75 -18.62
N MET A 155 20.79 -14.85 -18.54
CA MET A 155 19.96 -14.44 -19.68
C MET A 155 20.77 -13.61 -20.69
N VAL A 156 20.62 -13.92 -21.98
CA VAL A 156 21.41 -13.38 -23.09
C VAL A 156 20.50 -12.76 -24.13
N PHE A 157 20.64 -11.45 -24.36
CA PHE A 157 20.01 -10.78 -25.49
C PHE A 157 20.90 -10.79 -26.73
N HIS A 158 20.29 -11.05 -27.87
CA HIS A 158 20.89 -11.06 -29.19
C HIS A 158 20.27 -9.97 -30.05
N TYR A 159 21.05 -9.39 -30.97
CA TYR A 159 20.61 -8.36 -31.90
C TYR A 159 21.14 -8.63 -33.30
N ARG A 160 20.32 -8.38 -34.33
CA ARG A 160 20.72 -8.39 -35.74
C ARG A 160 20.36 -7.08 -36.41
N TYR A 161 21.15 -6.72 -37.41
CA TYR A 161 21.05 -5.44 -38.11
C TYR A 161 20.99 -5.64 -39.63
N ASP A 162 20.39 -4.68 -40.34
CA ASP A 162 20.48 -4.60 -41.79
C ASP A 162 21.77 -3.90 -42.26
N ALA A 163 21.91 -3.76 -43.59
CA ALA A 163 23.02 -3.06 -44.24
C ALA A 163 23.01 -1.54 -44.00
N GLN A 164 21.92 -0.98 -43.47
CA GLN A 164 21.77 0.42 -43.09
C GLN A 164 22.06 0.64 -41.60
N GLY A 165 22.34 -0.43 -40.83
CA GLY A 165 22.61 -0.37 -39.40
C GLY A 165 21.37 -0.32 -38.50
N ARG A 166 20.17 -0.48 -39.06
CA ARG A 166 18.91 -0.56 -38.28
C ARG A 166 18.77 -1.95 -37.68
N CYS A 167 18.23 -2.06 -36.47
CA CYS A 167 17.98 -3.37 -35.86
C CYS A 167 16.75 -4.01 -36.52
N ILE A 168 16.86 -5.27 -36.95
CA ILE A 168 15.80 -6.00 -37.66
C ILE A 168 15.28 -7.21 -36.88
N GLU A 169 16.03 -7.70 -35.90
CA GLU A 169 15.62 -8.81 -35.03
C GLU A 169 16.35 -8.73 -33.69
N THR A 170 15.63 -8.97 -32.58
CA THR A 170 16.18 -9.07 -31.22
C THR A 170 15.45 -10.13 -30.41
N TRP A 171 16.13 -10.88 -29.54
CA TRP A 171 15.51 -11.82 -28.59
C TRP A 171 16.40 -12.06 -27.37
N GLY A 172 15.81 -12.50 -26.26
CA GLY A 172 16.51 -13.03 -25.09
C GLY A 172 16.49 -14.56 -25.06
N ALA A 173 17.55 -15.22 -24.62
CA ALA A 173 17.56 -16.66 -24.31
C ALA A 173 18.56 -16.97 -23.18
N PRO A 174 18.36 -18.03 -22.37
CA PRO A 174 19.40 -18.54 -21.47
C PRO A 174 20.65 -18.99 -22.25
N GLU A 175 21.82 -18.90 -21.62
CA GLU A 175 23.09 -19.35 -22.22
C GLU A 175 23.15 -20.86 -22.49
N THR A 176 22.37 -21.67 -21.76
CA THR A 176 22.19 -23.12 -21.99
C THR A 176 20.77 -23.56 -21.63
N GLY A 177 20.21 -24.47 -22.42
CA GLY A 177 18.87 -25.05 -22.17
C GLY A 177 17.72 -24.16 -22.64
N ALA A 178 16.50 -24.52 -22.24
CA ALA A 178 15.31 -23.67 -22.33
C ALA A 178 15.13 -22.89 -21.01
N ASP A 179 14.40 -21.79 -21.06
CA ASP A 179 14.06 -21.03 -19.84
C ASP A 179 12.97 -21.80 -19.06
N PRO A 180 13.22 -22.21 -17.80
CA PRO A 180 12.28 -23.04 -17.05
C PRO A 180 10.96 -22.33 -16.72
N CYS A 181 10.90 -20.99 -16.80
CA CYS A 181 9.66 -20.25 -16.56
C CYS A 181 8.71 -20.22 -17.76
N LEU A 182 9.13 -20.62 -18.96
CA LEU A 182 8.28 -20.65 -20.14
C LEU A 182 7.35 -21.87 -20.13
N ASP A 183 6.08 -21.65 -20.49
CA ASP A 183 5.13 -22.75 -20.65
C ASP A 183 5.54 -23.68 -21.83
N PRO A 184 5.52 -25.02 -21.66
CA PRO A 184 5.92 -25.95 -22.73
C PRO A 184 4.96 -25.98 -23.92
N GLU A 185 3.75 -25.43 -23.82
CA GLU A 185 2.71 -25.48 -24.85
C GLU A 185 2.69 -24.23 -25.78
N LEU A 186 3.64 -23.30 -25.61
CA LEU A 186 3.70 -22.05 -26.38
C LEU A 186 3.91 -22.27 -27.89
N PRO A 187 3.33 -21.41 -28.77
CA PRO A 187 3.47 -21.49 -30.22
C PRO A 187 4.94 -21.59 -30.70
N ALA A 188 5.17 -22.29 -31.80
CA ALA A 188 6.52 -22.40 -32.40
C ALA A 188 6.94 -21.17 -33.23
N THR A 189 6.00 -20.26 -33.50
CA THR A 189 6.17 -19.06 -34.34
C THR A 189 5.71 -17.79 -33.61
N LEU A 190 6.10 -16.63 -34.14
CA LEU A 190 5.62 -15.31 -33.72
C LEU A 190 4.18 -15.04 -34.21
N ALA A 191 3.63 -13.87 -33.87
CA ALA A 191 2.26 -13.46 -34.22
C ALA A 191 2.00 -13.34 -35.73
N ASP A 192 3.03 -13.33 -36.58
CA ASP A 192 2.92 -13.45 -38.04
C ASP A 192 2.53 -14.85 -38.54
N GLY A 193 2.61 -15.86 -37.66
CA GLY A 193 2.39 -17.27 -37.94
C GLY A 193 3.49 -17.95 -38.76
N ARG A 194 4.64 -17.30 -39.00
CA ARG A 194 5.67 -17.74 -39.95
C ARG A 194 7.08 -17.69 -39.38
N THR A 195 7.43 -16.65 -38.63
CA THR A 195 8.76 -16.45 -38.07
C THR A 195 8.98 -17.38 -36.87
N PRO A 196 9.98 -18.28 -36.86
CA PRO A 196 10.23 -19.19 -35.74
C PRO A 196 10.57 -18.41 -34.46
N ALA A 197 9.87 -18.70 -33.36
CA ALA A 197 10.03 -18.00 -32.09
C ALA A 197 11.34 -18.40 -31.36
N LYS A 198 11.99 -17.44 -30.70
CA LYS A 198 13.31 -17.61 -30.05
C LYS A 198 13.28 -17.11 -28.61
N GLY A 199 13.34 -18.00 -27.63
CA GLY A 199 13.46 -17.63 -26.21
C GLY A 199 12.35 -16.69 -25.71
N ILE A 200 12.72 -15.51 -25.20
CA ILE A 200 11.84 -14.45 -24.66
C ILE A 200 12.00 -13.13 -25.42
N LEU A 201 11.01 -12.25 -25.35
CA LEU A 201 11.00 -10.89 -25.90
C LEU A 201 11.56 -10.83 -27.34
N HIS A 202 11.11 -11.76 -28.18
CA HIS A 202 11.57 -11.89 -29.56
C HIS A 202 10.79 -10.93 -30.46
N CYS A 203 11.43 -9.86 -30.91
CA CYS A 203 10.85 -8.88 -31.81
C CYS A 203 11.57 -8.90 -33.17
N VAL A 204 10.81 -8.86 -34.26
CA VAL A 204 11.27 -8.57 -35.62
C VAL A 204 10.77 -7.17 -36.03
N PHE A 205 11.62 -6.40 -36.73
CA PHE A 205 11.31 -5.05 -37.19
C PHE A 205 11.37 -4.98 -38.72
N GLU A 206 10.26 -4.59 -39.34
CA GLU A 206 10.17 -4.31 -40.77
C GLU A 206 9.99 -2.80 -41.00
N TYR A 207 10.77 -2.22 -41.93
CA TYR A 207 10.77 -0.78 -42.21
C TYR A 207 10.17 -0.50 -43.59
N GLY A 208 9.01 0.15 -43.60
CA GLY A 208 8.25 0.43 -44.82
C GLY A 208 8.82 1.56 -45.69
N PRO A 209 8.38 1.67 -46.96
CA PRO A 209 8.83 2.72 -47.87
C PRO A 209 8.39 4.12 -47.44
N ASP A 210 7.21 4.23 -46.81
CA ASP A 210 6.62 5.49 -46.36
C ASP A 210 7.07 5.89 -44.93
N GLY A 211 8.24 5.42 -44.50
CA GLY A 211 8.83 5.73 -43.19
C GLY A 211 8.21 5.02 -41.99
N TYR A 212 7.12 4.24 -42.17
CA TYR A 212 6.51 3.47 -41.10
C TYR A 212 7.40 2.32 -40.63
N CYS A 213 7.22 1.89 -39.38
CA CYS A 213 7.85 0.68 -38.84
C CYS A 213 6.77 -0.31 -38.39
N GLU A 214 6.90 -1.58 -38.80
CA GLU A 214 6.12 -2.69 -38.27
C GLU A 214 6.97 -3.53 -37.31
N VAL A 215 6.36 -3.92 -36.20
CA VAL A 215 6.99 -4.73 -35.14
C VAL A 215 6.16 -5.98 -34.95
N VAL A 216 6.80 -7.14 -34.98
CA VAL A 216 6.18 -8.45 -34.72
C VAL A 216 6.84 -9.07 -33.50
N ASP A 217 6.07 -9.36 -32.46
CA ASP A 217 6.48 -10.18 -31.31
C ASP A 217 5.65 -11.49 -31.26
N ALA A 218 5.71 -12.29 -30.19
CA ALA A 218 4.96 -13.55 -30.15
C ALA A 218 3.48 -13.39 -29.79
N ALA A 219 3.03 -12.17 -29.47
CA ALA A 219 1.64 -11.84 -29.14
C ALA A 219 0.95 -10.91 -30.16
N LEU A 220 1.69 -10.00 -30.81
CA LEU A 220 1.14 -8.84 -31.50
C LEU A 220 1.91 -8.46 -32.78
N LEU A 221 1.17 -7.86 -33.73
CA LEU A 221 1.74 -7.05 -34.81
C LEU A 221 1.34 -5.58 -34.56
N GLN A 222 2.35 -4.71 -34.49
CA GLN A 222 2.20 -3.27 -34.31
C GLN A 222 2.64 -2.53 -35.58
N ARG A 223 1.96 -1.43 -35.93
CA ARG A 223 2.45 -0.47 -36.95
C ARG A 223 2.54 0.93 -36.36
N TYR A 224 3.69 1.55 -36.53
CA TYR A 224 3.99 2.93 -36.14
C TYR A 224 4.15 3.80 -37.39
N SER A 225 3.30 4.81 -37.54
CA SER A 225 3.45 5.87 -38.55
C SER A 225 4.10 7.10 -37.90
N PRO A 226 5.14 7.70 -38.51
CA PRO A 226 5.66 8.99 -38.08
C PRO A 226 4.84 10.16 -38.65
N ASP A 227 4.80 11.27 -37.91
CA ASP A 227 4.52 12.61 -38.43
C ASP A 227 5.73 13.15 -39.23
N GLY A 228 5.61 14.39 -39.73
CA GLY A 228 6.66 15.05 -40.50
C GLY A 228 7.97 15.31 -39.72
N ASP A 229 7.94 15.25 -38.40
CA ASP A 229 9.06 15.55 -37.50
C ASP A 229 9.60 14.28 -36.80
N GLY A 230 9.01 13.11 -37.08
CA GLY A 230 9.43 11.79 -36.57
C GLY A 230 8.75 11.33 -35.27
N GLY A 231 7.75 12.05 -34.77
CA GLY A 231 6.88 11.60 -33.67
C GLY A 231 5.82 10.61 -34.15
N PRO A 232 5.40 9.61 -33.36
CA PRO A 232 4.34 8.69 -33.80
C PRO A 232 2.95 9.34 -33.70
N ASP A 233 2.42 9.86 -34.81
CA ASP A 233 1.06 10.42 -34.92
C ASP A 233 -0.01 9.34 -34.73
N ARG A 234 0.28 8.12 -35.22
CA ARG A 234 -0.63 6.99 -35.28
C ARG A 234 0.09 5.70 -34.94
N MET A 235 -0.52 4.99 -34.01
CA MET A 235 -0.03 3.72 -33.48
C MET A 235 -1.16 2.70 -33.59
N VAL A 236 -0.92 1.64 -34.35
CA VAL A 236 -1.91 0.60 -34.67
C VAL A 236 -1.50 -0.70 -33.96
N HIS A 237 -2.40 -1.22 -33.13
CA HIS A 237 -2.27 -2.51 -32.44
C HIS A 237 -3.38 -3.44 -32.94
N ASN A 238 -3.11 -4.27 -33.94
CA ASN A 238 -4.13 -5.02 -34.69
C ASN A 238 -5.28 -4.10 -35.18
N ALA A 239 -6.47 -4.20 -34.57
CA ALA A 239 -7.66 -3.40 -34.90
C ALA A 239 -7.84 -2.14 -34.03
N SER A 240 -6.98 -1.91 -33.04
CA SER A 240 -7.01 -0.75 -32.15
C SER A 240 -6.07 0.35 -32.65
N VAL A 241 -6.57 1.58 -32.78
CA VAL A 241 -5.79 2.72 -33.31
C VAL A 241 -5.77 3.85 -32.29
N VAL A 242 -4.57 4.23 -31.85
CA VAL A 242 -4.34 5.43 -31.03
C VAL A 242 -3.81 6.53 -31.93
N THR A 243 -4.31 7.76 -31.76
CA THR A 243 -3.75 8.94 -32.44
C THR A 243 -3.32 10.03 -31.47
N ARG A 244 -2.34 10.82 -31.91
CA ARG A 244 -1.74 11.93 -31.17
C ARG A 244 -1.64 13.13 -32.10
N THR A 245 -1.83 14.33 -31.56
CA THR A 245 -1.41 15.57 -32.23
C THR A 245 -0.36 16.25 -31.37
N TYR A 246 0.52 17.01 -32.00
CA TYR A 246 1.63 17.71 -31.39
C TYR A 246 1.47 19.22 -31.60
N ASP A 247 1.99 20.03 -30.68
CA ASP A 247 2.16 21.47 -30.88
C ASP A 247 3.39 21.77 -31.76
N GLU A 248 3.58 23.03 -32.16
CA GLU A 248 4.70 23.54 -32.97
C GLU A 248 6.10 23.33 -32.32
N ARG A 249 6.17 22.62 -31.19
CA ARG A 249 7.37 22.34 -30.40
C ARG A 249 7.46 20.86 -29.99
N GLY A 250 6.75 19.97 -30.70
CA GLY A 250 6.82 18.52 -30.47
C GLY A 250 6.20 18.03 -29.16
N HIS A 251 5.43 18.83 -28.42
CA HIS A 251 4.71 18.33 -27.26
C HIS A 251 3.32 17.83 -27.66
N VAL A 252 2.89 16.69 -27.11
CA VAL A 252 1.52 16.18 -27.31
C VAL A 252 0.49 17.24 -26.88
N ALA A 253 -0.34 17.67 -27.84
CA ALA A 253 -1.41 18.66 -27.71
C ALA A 253 -2.79 17.98 -27.60
N SER A 254 -3.01 16.86 -28.30
CA SER A 254 -4.14 15.96 -28.03
C SER A 254 -3.73 14.49 -28.06
N TYR A 255 -4.50 13.68 -27.34
CA TYR A 255 -4.46 12.23 -27.38
C TYR A 255 -5.89 11.74 -27.61
N THR A 256 -6.10 10.94 -28.65
CA THR A 256 -7.39 10.31 -28.95
C THR A 256 -7.23 8.81 -28.87
N ASP A 257 -8.05 8.20 -28.02
CA ASP A 257 -8.08 6.76 -27.83
C ASP A 257 -8.82 6.02 -28.98
N PRO A 258 -8.79 4.68 -29.00
CA PRO A 258 -9.42 3.86 -30.04
C PRO A 258 -10.96 3.93 -30.11
N LEU A 259 -11.61 4.69 -29.21
CA LEU A 259 -13.05 4.92 -29.15
C LEU A 259 -13.40 6.39 -29.44
N GLY A 260 -12.40 7.23 -29.72
CA GLY A 260 -12.57 8.67 -29.98
C GLY A 260 -12.47 9.55 -28.73
N ALA A 261 -12.29 8.98 -27.53
CA ALA A 261 -12.15 9.75 -26.31
C ALA A 261 -10.89 10.61 -26.36
N THR A 262 -11.06 11.94 -26.42
CA THR A 262 -10.00 12.88 -26.77
C THR A 262 -9.65 13.82 -25.64
N ILE A 263 -8.49 13.62 -25.03
CA ILE A 263 -7.89 14.51 -24.03
C ILE A 263 -7.08 15.59 -24.77
N ARG A 264 -7.15 16.84 -24.29
CA ARG A 264 -6.44 18.00 -24.86
C ARG A 264 -5.62 18.73 -23.80
N TRP A 265 -4.47 19.25 -24.21
CA TRP A 265 -3.54 20.01 -23.38
C TRP A 265 -3.24 21.39 -23.99
N GLU A 266 -3.51 22.43 -23.21
CA GLU A 266 -2.97 23.76 -23.44
C GLU A 266 -1.74 23.96 -22.53
N ARG A 267 -0.73 24.68 -23.03
CA ARG A 267 0.60 24.78 -22.41
C ARG A 267 1.04 26.23 -22.30
N ASP A 268 1.87 26.51 -21.30
CA ASP A 268 2.55 27.79 -21.16
C ASP A 268 3.77 27.91 -22.10
N ALA A 269 4.40 29.10 -22.12
CA ALA A 269 5.54 29.38 -22.98
C ALA A 269 6.78 28.48 -22.74
N CYS A 270 6.81 27.71 -21.66
CA CYS A 270 7.86 26.73 -21.32
C CYS A 270 7.41 25.28 -21.56
N GLY A 271 6.33 25.04 -22.31
CA GLY A 271 5.79 23.71 -22.62
C GLY A 271 5.03 23.03 -21.48
N ARG A 272 4.87 23.70 -20.32
CA ARG A 272 4.25 23.10 -19.13
C ARG A 272 2.73 23.20 -19.24
N PRO A 273 1.94 22.17 -18.88
CA PRO A 273 0.49 22.23 -18.93
C PRO A 273 -0.08 23.38 -18.08
N SER A 274 -0.93 24.19 -18.71
CA SER A 274 -1.69 25.29 -18.08
C SER A 274 -3.19 24.98 -18.00
N LYS A 275 -3.72 24.20 -18.94
CA LYS A 275 -5.08 23.65 -18.91
C LYS A 275 -5.13 22.26 -19.52
N ILE A 276 -5.94 21.39 -18.92
CA ILE A 276 -6.26 20.04 -19.41
C ILE A 276 -7.76 19.98 -19.64
N THR A 277 -8.19 19.48 -20.80
CA THR A 277 -9.61 19.22 -21.09
C THR A 277 -9.80 17.72 -21.32
N ASP A 278 -10.76 17.11 -20.61
CA ASP A 278 -11.07 15.69 -20.69
C ASP A 278 -12.02 15.36 -21.88
N PRO A 279 -12.33 14.07 -22.13
CA PRO A 279 -13.16 13.66 -23.26
C PRO A 279 -14.62 14.14 -23.22
N ILE A 280 -15.15 14.51 -22.06
CA ILE A 280 -16.52 15.05 -21.92
C ILE A 280 -16.54 16.59 -21.75
N GLY A 281 -15.38 17.23 -21.83
CA GLY A 281 -15.23 18.69 -21.83
C GLY A 281 -14.90 19.32 -20.48
N ARG A 282 -14.70 18.52 -19.43
CA ARG A 282 -14.30 19.01 -18.10
C ARG A 282 -12.88 19.57 -18.13
N THR A 283 -12.64 20.65 -17.38
CA THR A 283 -11.36 21.36 -17.42
C THR A 283 -10.68 21.46 -16.06
N LEU A 284 -9.39 21.13 -16.01
CA LEU A 284 -8.49 21.50 -14.91
C LEU A 284 -7.56 22.61 -15.40
N THR A 285 -7.39 23.67 -14.61
CA THR A 285 -6.48 24.80 -14.92
C THR A 285 -5.42 24.98 -13.85
N ALA A 286 -4.24 25.49 -14.23
CA ALA A 286 -3.10 25.69 -13.34
C ALA A 286 -2.32 26.97 -13.71
N GLU A 287 -2.22 27.91 -12.78
CA GLU A 287 -1.46 29.16 -12.95
C GLU A 287 -0.05 29.03 -12.36
N ARG A 288 0.93 29.68 -13.00
CA ARG A 288 2.34 29.63 -12.60
C ARG A 288 2.98 31.01 -12.56
N ASP A 289 4.03 31.15 -11.74
CA ASP A 289 4.93 32.31 -11.82
C ASP A 289 5.94 32.18 -12.97
N THR A 290 6.75 33.23 -13.16
CA THR A 290 7.79 33.30 -14.20
C THR A 290 8.88 32.23 -14.07
N ASP A 291 9.11 31.68 -12.87
CA ASP A 291 10.06 30.61 -12.61
C ASP A 291 9.41 29.21 -12.75
N GLY A 292 8.09 29.15 -12.98
CA GLY A 292 7.31 27.93 -13.17
C GLY A 292 6.71 27.32 -11.90
N HIS A 293 6.84 27.99 -10.75
CA HIS A 293 6.16 27.54 -9.53
C HIS A 293 4.65 27.68 -9.70
N LEU A 294 3.91 26.70 -9.21
CA LEU A 294 2.45 26.74 -9.14
C LEU A 294 2.02 27.90 -8.22
N ARG A 295 1.02 28.68 -8.65
CA ARG A 295 0.37 29.75 -7.86
C ARG A 295 -1.06 29.39 -7.50
N SER A 296 -1.78 28.74 -8.41
CA SER A 296 -3.12 28.22 -8.19
C SER A 296 -3.34 26.99 -9.07
N PHE A 297 -4.33 26.19 -8.69
CA PHE A 297 -4.99 25.29 -9.62
C PHE A 297 -6.47 25.21 -9.28
N THR A 298 -7.31 25.03 -10.30
CA THR A 298 -8.75 24.92 -10.18
C THR A 298 -9.19 23.60 -10.80
N ASP A 299 -9.96 22.83 -10.04
CA ASP A 299 -10.50 21.55 -10.49
C ASP A 299 -11.76 21.73 -11.38
N PRO A 300 -12.24 20.67 -12.06
CA PRO A 300 -13.45 20.72 -12.86
C PRO A 300 -14.74 21.19 -12.15
N ALA A 301 -14.82 21.10 -10.82
CA ALA A 301 -15.96 21.61 -10.05
C ALA A 301 -15.79 23.09 -9.65
N GLY A 302 -14.72 23.76 -10.11
CA GLY A 302 -14.40 25.15 -9.79
C GLY A 302 -13.68 25.33 -8.45
N ALA A 303 -13.32 24.25 -7.75
CA ALA A 303 -12.65 24.33 -6.46
C ALA A 303 -11.17 24.71 -6.66
N THR A 304 -10.78 25.87 -6.13
CA THR A 304 -9.45 26.45 -6.35
C THR A 304 -8.55 26.31 -5.13
N THR A 305 -7.39 25.69 -5.31
CA THR A 305 -6.29 25.69 -4.33
C THR A 305 -5.27 26.75 -4.72
N THR A 306 -4.73 27.49 -3.75
CA THR A 306 -3.69 28.51 -3.97
C THR A 306 -2.37 28.13 -3.27
N VAL A 307 -1.26 28.62 -3.82
CA VAL A 307 0.10 28.34 -3.38
C VAL A 307 0.92 29.64 -3.37
N GLU A 308 1.29 30.07 -2.18
CA GLU A 308 2.04 31.29 -1.92
C GLU A 308 3.48 30.93 -1.50
N ARG A 309 4.49 31.68 -1.98
CA ARG A 309 5.90 31.51 -1.56
C ARG A 309 6.36 32.77 -0.82
N VAL A 310 6.59 32.64 0.47
CA VAL A 310 7.07 33.71 1.36
C VAL A 310 8.51 33.39 1.80
N GLY A 311 9.49 33.83 1.01
CA GLY A 311 10.90 33.50 1.24
C GLY A 311 11.14 31.99 1.18
N ARG A 312 11.58 31.40 2.31
CA ARG A 312 11.82 29.96 2.46
C ARG A 312 10.57 29.12 2.76
N ARG A 313 9.39 29.75 2.84
CA ARG A 313 8.12 29.12 3.22
C ARG A 313 7.19 29.00 2.01
N LEU A 314 6.60 27.83 1.83
CA LEU A 314 5.46 27.59 0.95
C LEU A 314 4.20 27.53 1.81
N VAL A 315 3.13 28.18 1.36
CA VAL A 315 1.82 28.22 2.03
C VAL A 315 0.76 27.80 1.03
N TRP A 316 0.16 26.64 1.24
CA TRP A 316 -0.96 26.11 0.47
C TRP A 316 -2.25 26.51 1.18
N ARG A 317 -3.26 26.96 0.43
CA ARG A 317 -4.61 27.22 0.95
C ARG A 317 -5.61 26.50 0.07
N ASP A 318 -6.41 25.62 0.67
CA ASP A 318 -7.36 24.78 -0.05
C ASP A 318 -8.73 25.49 -0.27
N PRO A 319 -9.66 24.89 -1.04
CA PRO A 319 -11.00 25.42 -1.27
C PRO A 319 -11.89 25.63 -0.03
N ILE A 320 -11.57 25.05 1.13
CA ILE A 320 -12.29 25.30 2.39
C ILE A 320 -11.53 26.28 3.31
N GLY A 321 -10.39 26.82 2.87
CA GLY A 321 -9.56 27.78 3.59
C GLY A 321 -8.58 27.14 4.58
N ALA A 322 -8.41 25.82 4.57
CA ALA A 322 -7.41 25.13 5.37
C ALA A 322 -6.00 25.48 4.85
N VAL A 323 -5.05 25.70 5.78
CA VAL A 323 -3.71 26.21 5.44
C VAL A 323 -2.63 25.19 5.79
N PHE A 324 -1.89 24.70 4.79
CA PHE A 324 -0.75 23.82 4.98
C PHE A 324 0.56 24.53 4.60
N GLU A 325 1.56 24.49 5.48
CA GLU A 325 2.80 25.23 5.32
C GLU A 325 4.03 24.31 5.29
N VAL A 326 5.03 24.68 4.51
CA VAL A 326 6.32 23.97 4.40
C VAL A 326 7.46 24.99 4.42
N GLU A 327 8.32 24.93 5.42
CA GLU A 327 9.57 25.68 5.49
C GLU A 327 10.74 24.79 5.05
N VAL A 328 11.69 25.34 4.28
CA VAL A 328 12.83 24.59 3.74
C VAL A 328 14.18 25.25 4.03
N ASP A 329 15.23 24.45 4.25
CA ASP A 329 16.61 24.93 4.38
C ASP A 329 17.19 25.44 3.05
N GLU A 330 18.45 25.88 3.05
CA GLU A 330 19.13 26.40 1.85
C GLU A 330 19.23 25.40 0.70
N ARG A 331 19.35 24.11 1.01
CA ARG A 331 19.33 22.97 0.07
C ARG A 331 17.91 22.58 -0.33
N GLY A 332 16.90 23.35 0.09
CA GLY A 332 15.49 23.10 -0.15
C GLY A 332 14.88 21.98 0.70
N LEU A 333 15.61 21.39 1.64
CA LEU A 333 15.12 20.29 2.47
C LEU A 333 14.14 20.79 3.54
N THR A 334 12.98 20.14 3.66
CA THR A 334 11.88 20.52 4.57
C THR A 334 12.30 20.52 6.03
N THR A 335 12.41 21.69 6.68
CA THR A 335 12.81 21.82 8.09
C THR A 335 11.63 21.83 9.07
N GLU A 336 10.50 22.40 8.65
CA GLU A 336 9.23 22.37 9.40
C GLU A 336 8.06 22.27 8.41
N THR A 337 7.04 21.49 8.76
CA THR A 337 5.70 21.59 8.18
C THR A 337 4.71 22.06 9.23
N VAL A 338 3.71 22.84 8.82
CA VAL A 338 2.58 23.24 9.68
C VAL A 338 1.29 22.74 9.03
N ALA A 339 0.61 21.85 9.73
CA ALA A 339 -0.67 21.30 9.34
C ALA A 339 -1.83 22.29 9.61
N PRO A 340 -2.94 22.25 8.84
CA PRO A 340 -4.13 23.07 9.05
C PRO A 340 -4.71 23.17 10.47
N ASN A 341 -4.49 22.17 11.32
CA ASN A 341 -4.87 22.18 12.74
C ASN A 341 -3.82 22.83 13.68
N GLY A 342 -2.78 23.44 13.11
CA GLY A 342 -1.62 24.01 13.81
C GLY A 342 -0.46 23.05 14.04
N GLY A 343 -0.52 21.81 13.53
CA GLY A 343 0.45 20.76 13.81
C GLY A 343 1.82 20.92 13.18
N ARG A 344 2.84 21.09 14.02
CA ARG A 344 4.23 21.36 13.64
C ARG A 344 5.13 20.12 13.62
N THR A 345 5.37 19.52 12.45
CA THR A 345 6.41 18.48 12.32
C THR A 345 7.74 19.13 11.94
N ARG A 346 8.80 18.86 12.71
CA ARG A 346 10.16 19.35 12.49
C ARG A 346 11.10 18.23 12.04
N TYR A 347 12.04 18.58 11.19
CA TYR A 347 13.02 17.67 10.61
C TYR A 347 14.43 18.24 10.82
N ARG A 348 15.43 17.35 10.91
CA ARG A 348 16.86 17.72 10.89
C ARG A 348 17.62 16.77 10.00
N TYR A 349 18.49 17.33 9.18
CA TYR A 349 19.35 16.60 8.27
C TYR A 349 20.81 16.72 8.69
N ASP A 350 21.64 15.75 8.31
CA ASP A 350 23.09 15.91 8.36
C ASP A 350 23.60 16.80 7.20
N GLY A 351 24.91 16.97 7.08
CA GLY A 351 25.53 17.70 5.96
C GLY A 351 25.23 17.08 4.59
N ALA A 352 25.00 15.76 4.54
CA ALA A 352 24.72 15.02 3.30
C ALA A 352 23.24 14.98 2.91
N GLY A 353 22.36 15.60 3.70
CA GLY A 353 20.92 15.66 3.45
C GLY A 353 20.16 14.42 3.94
N ASN A 354 20.80 13.52 4.70
CA ASN A 354 20.12 12.37 5.29
C ASN A 354 19.30 12.82 6.52
N LEU A 355 18.06 12.34 6.66
CA LEU A 355 17.15 12.74 7.75
C LEU A 355 17.56 12.13 9.09
N VAL A 356 18.40 12.80 9.88
CA VAL A 356 18.89 12.25 11.17
C VAL A 356 17.89 12.40 12.33
N LYS A 357 16.92 13.31 12.25
CA LYS A 357 15.85 13.45 13.26
C LYS A 357 14.52 13.86 12.62
N ARG A 358 13.43 13.19 12.97
CA ARG A 358 12.04 13.70 12.83
C ARG A 358 11.47 14.00 14.21
N THR A 359 10.62 15.00 14.32
CA THR A 359 9.87 15.33 15.54
C THR A 359 8.47 15.76 15.14
N ASP A 360 7.44 14.99 15.46
CA ASP A 360 6.07 15.46 15.30
C ASP A 360 5.73 16.54 16.34
N ALA A 361 4.54 17.13 16.27
CA ALA A 361 4.15 18.14 17.26
C ALA A 361 3.56 17.58 18.57
N LEU A 362 3.38 16.26 18.75
CA LEU A 362 3.29 15.68 20.10
C LEU A 362 4.67 15.77 20.79
N GLY A 363 5.72 16.12 20.03
CA GLY A 363 7.11 16.17 20.47
C GLY A 363 7.84 14.84 20.24
N LEU A 364 7.15 13.83 19.70
CA LEU A 364 7.68 12.48 19.61
C LEU A 364 8.77 12.44 18.57
N THR A 365 9.88 11.80 18.92
CA THR A 365 11.14 11.90 18.17
C THR A 365 11.53 10.55 17.59
N TRP A 366 11.70 10.51 16.27
CA TRP A 366 12.46 9.46 15.60
C TRP A 366 13.89 9.97 15.35
N ARG A 367 14.87 9.07 15.43
CA ARG A 367 16.26 9.34 15.02
C ARG A 367 16.69 8.28 14.02
N PHE A 368 17.55 8.63 13.08
CA PHE A 368 18.03 7.70 12.08
C PHE A 368 19.55 7.84 11.93
N SER A 369 20.23 6.71 11.73
CA SER A 369 21.65 6.69 11.40
C SER A 369 21.85 6.17 9.99
N TYR A 370 22.90 6.65 9.33
CA TYR A 370 23.23 6.33 7.95
C TYR A 370 24.70 5.91 7.84
N ASP A 371 25.05 5.13 6.82
CA ASP A 371 26.45 4.95 6.41
C ASP A 371 26.91 6.09 5.48
N PHE A 372 28.13 5.99 4.93
CA PHE A 372 28.68 6.99 4.02
C PHE A 372 27.84 7.17 2.74
N TRP A 373 27.17 6.11 2.30
CA TRP A 373 26.37 6.06 1.08
C TRP A 373 24.99 6.72 1.24
N GLY A 374 24.62 7.12 2.46
CA GLY A 374 23.26 7.55 2.77
C GLY A 374 22.29 6.37 2.88
N ARG A 375 22.77 5.14 3.06
CA ARG A 375 21.92 3.97 3.36
C ARG A 375 21.66 3.92 4.87
N ARG A 376 20.40 3.79 5.28
CA ARG A 376 19.98 3.85 6.70
C ARG A 376 20.49 2.63 7.47
N ARG A 377 21.45 2.81 8.40
CA ARG A 377 21.96 1.74 9.28
C ARG A 377 21.06 1.45 10.48
N SER A 378 20.35 2.45 11.00
CA SER A 378 19.33 2.22 12.03
C SER A 378 18.21 3.26 12.04
N ALA A 379 17.07 2.86 12.59
CA ALA A 379 15.97 3.71 12.99
C ALA A 379 15.75 3.55 14.50
N VAL A 380 15.63 4.67 15.22
CA VAL A 380 15.22 4.71 16.63
C VAL A 380 13.88 5.41 16.70
N GLU A 381 12.91 4.75 17.32
CA GLU A 381 11.51 5.17 17.34
C GLU A 381 11.15 6.01 18.57
N THR A 382 9.90 6.45 18.62
CA THR A 382 9.35 7.31 19.69
C THR A 382 9.39 6.64 21.07
N THR A 383 9.23 5.32 21.09
CA THR A 383 9.32 4.42 22.25
C THR A 383 10.76 4.17 22.72
N GLY A 384 11.76 4.49 21.90
CA GLY A 384 13.15 4.06 22.08
C GLY A 384 13.48 2.69 21.46
N ALA A 385 12.51 2.00 20.85
CA ALA A 385 12.74 0.82 20.02
C ALA A 385 13.74 1.11 18.89
N VAL A 386 14.55 0.11 18.49
CA VAL A 386 15.63 0.28 17.49
C VAL A 386 15.61 -0.81 16.44
N THR A 387 15.44 -0.45 15.18
CA THR A 387 15.62 -1.34 14.02
C THR A 387 16.99 -1.12 13.40
N TRP A 388 17.69 -2.20 13.06
CA TRP A 388 19.00 -2.22 12.39
C TRP A 388 18.91 -2.79 10.97
N TYR A 389 19.81 -2.34 10.09
CA TYR A 389 19.83 -2.70 8.67
C TYR A 389 21.27 -2.94 8.22
N VAL A 390 21.51 -4.04 7.48
CA VAL A 390 22.82 -4.46 6.97
C VAL A 390 22.73 -4.66 5.46
N TYR A 391 23.67 -4.05 4.72
CA TYR A 391 23.67 -3.98 3.26
C TYR A 391 24.91 -4.64 2.64
N SER A 392 24.79 -5.20 1.43
CA SER A 392 25.92 -5.69 0.63
C SER A 392 26.80 -4.54 0.11
N ALA A 393 27.87 -4.85 -0.64
CA ALA A 393 28.73 -3.82 -1.22
C ALA A 393 28.02 -3.09 -2.38
N ARG A 394 27.28 -3.81 -3.25
CA ARG A 394 26.44 -3.17 -4.28
C ARG A 394 25.20 -2.49 -3.70
N GLY A 395 24.67 -3.02 -2.59
CA GLY A 395 23.70 -2.34 -1.75
C GLY A 395 22.59 -3.19 -1.16
N ASP A 396 22.35 -4.42 -1.62
CA ASP A 396 21.16 -5.19 -1.24
C ASP A 396 21.04 -5.37 0.28
N LEU A 397 19.83 -5.24 0.83
CA LEU A 397 19.59 -5.37 2.26
C LEU A 397 19.64 -6.86 2.63
N VAL A 398 20.77 -7.32 3.15
CA VAL A 398 21.01 -8.74 3.47
C VAL A 398 20.52 -9.13 4.86
N THR A 399 20.32 -8.17 5.77
CA THR A 399 19.74 -8.44 7.09
C THR A 399 19.02 -7.21 7.63
N ILE A 400 17.87 -7.44 8.26
CA ILE A 400 17.14 -6.48 9.08
C ILE A 400 16.91 -7.12 10.45
N THR A 401 17.05 -6.32 11.52
CA THR A 401 16.87 -6.77 12.90
C THR A 401 16.03 -5.74 13.66
N ASP A 402 15.02 -6.18 14.40
CA ASP A 402 14.12 -5.28 15.12
C ASP A 402 14.54 -5.03 16.58
N ALA A 403 13.64 -4.38 17.34
CA ALA A 403 13.89 -3.95 18.70
C ALA A 403 13.89 -5.09 19.73
N GLU A 404 13.30 -6.23 19.39
CA GLU A 404 13.31 -7.46 20.19
C GLU A 404 14.53 -8.33 19.85
N GLY A 405 15.28 -7.97 18.82
CA GLY A 405 16.43 -8.74 18.30
C GLY A 405 16.04 -9.82 17.28
N ARG A 406 14.77 -9.84 16.84
CA ARG A 406 14.29 -10.75 15.79
C ARG A 406 14.89 -10.29 14.46
N ALA A 407 15.36 -11.23 13.64
CA ALA A 407 16.08 -10.91 12.42
C ALA A 407 15.59 -11.76 11.24
N ALA A 408 15.39 -11.11 10.09
CA ALA A 408 15.30 -11.82 8.81
C ALA A 408 16.57 -11.59 7.99
N GLN A 409 17.00 -12.64 7.31
CA GLN A 409 18.16 -12.65 6.42
C GLN A 409 17.69 -12.89 4.98
N MET A 410 18.22 -12.12 4.04
CA MET A 410 17.82 -12.14 2.63
C MET A 410 19.03 -12.42 1.74
N VAL A 411 18.85 -13.30 0.76
CA VAL A 411 19.87 -13.65 -0.26
C VAL A 411 19.36 -13.21 -1.63
N TYR A 412 20.26 -12.73 -2.50
CA TYR A 412 19.91 -12.17 -3.80
C TYR A 412 20.68 -12.85 -4.95
N ASP A 413 20.07 -12.90 -6.13
CA ASP A 413 20.75 -13.28 -7.38
C ASP A 413 21.48 -12.09 -8.02
N GLY A 414 22.17 -12.33 -9.14
CA GLY A 414 22.90 -11.28 -9.86
C GLY A 414 22.03 -10.19 -10.49
N LEU A 415 20.72 -10.41 -10.65
CA LEU A 415 19.76 -9.39 -11.13
C LEU A 415 19.20 -8.53 -9.98
N GLY A 416 19.43 -8.93 -8.73
CA GLY A 416 18.88 -8.28 -7.54
C GLY A 416 17.47 -8.77 -7.19
N ASN A 417 17.13 -10.01 -7.57
CA ASN A 417 15.93 -10.71 -7.13
C ASN A 417 16.23 -11.48 -5.83
N THR A 418 15.32 -11.48 -4.86
CA THR A 418 15.48 -12.25 -3.62
C THR A 418 15.35 -13.75 -3.93
N THR A 419 16.35 -14.58 -3.61
CA THR A 419 16.33 -16.03 -3.84
C THR A 419 15.98 -16.85 -2.60
N SER A 420 16.24 -16.30 -1.40
CA SER A 420 15.89 -16.93 -0.12
C SER A 420 15.63 -15.87 0.94
N VAL A 421 14.69 -16.15 1.84
CA VAL A 421 14.47 -15.42 3.09
C VAL A 421 14.40 -16.40 4.25
N THR A 422 15.04 -16.10 5.38
CA THR A 422 15.00 -16.91 6.60
C THR A 422 14.68 -16.02 7.81
N TYR A 423 13.74 -16.46 8.65
CA TYR A 423 13.19 -15.72 9.80
C TYR A 423 13.78 -16.15 11.15
N ALA A 424 13.39 -15.49 12.25
CA ALA A 424 14.00 -15.73 13.56
C ALA A 424 13.59 -17.10 14.16
N ASN A 425 12.43 -17.65 13.81
CA ASN A 425 12.05 -19.03 14.14
C ASN A 425 12.67 -20.09 13.20
N GLY A 426 13.46 -19.69 12.20
CA GLY A 426 14.15 -20.57 11.26
C GLY A 426 13.32 -20.99 10.04
N ARG A 427 12.03 -20.63 9.97
CA ARG A 427 11.22 -20.78 8.75
C ARG A 427 11.94 -20.11 7.58
N THR A 428 12.01 -20.81 6.46
CA THR A 428 12.71 -20.36 5.25
C THR A 428 11.78 -20.42 4.05
N GLU A 429 11.85 -19.38 3.22
CA GLU A 429 11.25 -19.30 1.90
C GLU A 429 12.33 -19.30 0.84
N ARG A 430 12.05 -19.89 -0.32
CA ARG A 430 12.93 -19.89 -1.50
C ARG A 430 12.15 -19.54 -2.75
N TYR A 431 12.82 -18.81 -3.63
CA TYR A 431 12.26 -18.18 -4.81
C TYR A 431 13.14 -18.55 -6.01
N ARG A 432 12.55 -19.14 -7.06
CA ARG A 432 13.25 -19.41 -8.33
C ARG A 432 12.77 -18.45 -9.40
N TRP A 433 13.71 -17.83 -10.10
CA TRP A 433 13.45 -16.82 -11.13
C TRP A 433 13.89 -17.32 -12.50
N GLY A 434 13.14 -16.94 -13.54
CA GLY A 434 13.50 -17.12 -14.95
C GLY A 434 13.41 -15.80 -15.71
N GLY A 435 13.53 -15.84 -17.03
CA GLY A 435 13.33 -14.69 -17.91
C GLY A 435 14.27 -13.51 -17.58
N LEU A 436 13.67 -12.36 -17.28
CA LEU A 436 14.37 -11.17 -16.75
C LEU A 436 13.95 -10.86 -15.31
N GLY A 437 13.78 -11.89 -14.48
CA GLY A 437 13.27 -11.76 -13.10
C GLY A 437 11.78 -12.07 -13.00
N TRP A 438 11.28 -13.06 -13.74
CA TRP A 438 9.92 -13.59 -13.63
C TRP A 438 9.91 -14.72 -12.59
N LEU A 439 9.00 -14.69 -11.61
CA LEU A 439 9.00 -15.65 -10.49
C LEU A 439 8.39 -16.98 -10.93
N HIS A 440 9.24 -17.97 -11.17
CA HIS A 440 8.85 -19.29 -11.63
C HIS A 440 8.36 -20.20 -10.49
N GLN A 441 8.93 -20.12 -9.29
CA GLN A 441 8.56 -21.04 -8.20
C GLN A 441 8.72 -20.42 -6.81
N VAL A 442 7.74 -20.69 -5.95
CA VAL A 442 7.73 -20.37 -4.52
C VAL A 442 7.79 -21.65 -3.70
N GLU A 443 8.74 -21.73 -2.77
CA GLU A 443 8.92 -22.82 -1.82
C GLU A 443 8.87 -22.25 -0.39
N ILE A 444 7.96 -22.75 0.46
CA ILE A 444 7.81 -22.32 1.86
C ILE A 444 7.99 -23.55 2.75
N GLY A 445 8.89 -23.49 3.74
CA GLY A 445 9.11 -24.60 4.67
C GLY A 445 9.64 -25.88 4.02
N GLY A 446 10.18 -25.80 2.79
CA GLY A 446 10.60 -26.94 1.98
C GLY A 446 9.50 -27.55 1.09
N VAL A 447 8.31 -26.95 1.05
CA VAL A 447 7.20 -27.35 0.17
C VAL A 447 7.03 -26.32 -0.94
N VAL A 448 7.00 -26.77 -2.20
CA VAL A 448 6.63 -25.90 -3.33
C VAL A 448 5.14 -25.57 -3.25
N VAL A 449 4.81 -24.30 -3.00
CA VAL A 449 3.42 -23.84 -2.85
C VAL A 449 2.81 -23.37 -4.17
N ALA A 450 3.64 -22.88 -5.08
CA ALA A 450 3.26 -22.42 -6.41
C ALA A 450 4.39 -22.62 -7.41
N THR A 451 4.05 -23.03 -8.63
CA THR A 451 4.92 -22.95 -9.82
C THR A 451 4.18 -22.20 -10.93
N GLN A 452 4.87 -21.36 -11.68
CA GLN A 452 4.29 -20.42 -12.64
C GLN A 452 4.95 -20.50 -14.01
N LEU A 453 4.12 -20.31 -15.02
CA LEU A 453 4.41 -20.54 -16.43
C LEU A 453 4.02 -19.29 -17.21
N TYR A 454 4.98 -18.76 -17.97
CA TYR A 454 4.87 -17.50 -18.71
C TYR A 454 4.93 -17.75 -20.21
N ASP A 455 4.41 -16.81 -21.00
CA ASP A 455 4.75 -16.71 -22.42
C ASP A 455 6.06 -15.93 -22.66
N ARG A 456 6.38 -15.73 -23.94
CA ARG A 456 7.65 -15.11 -24.35
C ARG A 456 7.67 -13.61 -24.05
N GLU A 457 6.51 -12.99 -23.91
CA GLU A 457 6.30 -11.59 -23.55
C GLU A 457 6.40 -11.38 -22.03
N GLY A 458 6.39 -12.47 -21.24
CA GLY A 458 6.45 -12.44 -19.78
C GLY A 458 5.08 -12.36 -19.11
N ARG A 459 4.01 -12.72 -19.82
CA ARG A 459 2.63 -12.75 -19.31
C ARG A 459 2.35 -14.12 -18.70
N LEU A 460 1.68 -14.14 -17.55
CA LEU A 460 1.43 -15.36 -16.77
C LEU A 460 0.33 -16.22 -17.42
N VAL A 461 0.71 -17.24 -18.20
CA VAL A 461 -0.24 -18.13 -18.91
C VAL A 461 -0.67 -19.35 -18.09
N GLY A 462 0.03 -19.68 -17.00
CA GLY A 462 -0.38 -20.76 -16.11
C GLY A 462 0.18 -20.69 -14.68
N ILE A 463 -0.60 -21.19 -13.73
CA ILE A 463 -0.19 -21.41 -12.33
C ILE A 463 -0.51 -22.86 -11.96
N VAL A 464 0.43 -23.52 -11.27
CA VAL A 464 0.27 -24.86 -10.68
C VAL A 464 0.43 -24.74 -9.17
N ASP A 465 -0.57 -25.21 -8.40
CA ASP A 465 -0.53 -25.19 -6.93
C ASP A 465 0.20 -26.40 -6.32
N ALA A 466 0.29 -26.43 -4.98
CA ALA A 466 0.89 -27.52 -4.20
C ALA A 466 0.18 -28.89 -4.35
N ALA A 467 -1.05 -28.94 -4.88
CA ALA A 467 -1.75 -30.18 -5.21
C ALA A 467 -1.54 -30.62 -6.68
N GLY A 468 -0.82 -29.83 -7.48
CA GLY A 468 -0.59 -30.07 -8.90
C GLY A 468 -1.72 -29.56 -9.81
N ALA A 469 -2.68 -28.78 -9.30
CA ALA A 469 -3.78 -28.27 -10.10
C ALA A 469 -3.31 -27.09 -10.97
N ARG A 470 -3.27 -27.29 -12.30
CA ARG A 470 -2.93 -26.24 -13.27
C ARG A 470 -4.16 -25.41 -13.61
N ARG A 471 -4.09 -24.09 -13.35
CA ARG A 471 -4.97 -23.06 -13.91
C ARG A 471 -4.27 -22.42 -15.11
N THR A 472 -5.01 -22.09 -16.17
CA THR A 472 -4.47 -21.41 -17.36
C THR A 472 -5.18 -20.10 -17.68
N PHE A 473 -4.48 -19.22 -18.38
CA PHE A 473 -4.89 -17.85 -18.72
C PHE A 473 -4.71 -17.60 -20.22
N GLU A 474 -5.82 -17.46 -20.94
CA GLU A 474 -5.85 -17.11 -22.36
C GLU A 474 -5.79 -15.57 -22.48
N HIS A 475 -4.89 -15.00 -23.28
CA HIS A 475 -4.70 -13.55 -23.43
C HIS A 475 -5.01 -13.04 -24.84
N ASP A 476 -5.41 -11.77 -24.96
CA ASP A 476 -5.44 -11.07 -26.25
C ASP A 476 -4.04 -10.57 -26.65
N ALA A 477 -3.93 -10.04 -27.87
CA ALA A 477 -2.69 -9.49 -28.40
C ALA A 477 -2.20 -8.21 -27.67
N ARG A 478 -2.99 -7.61 -26.78
CA ARG A 478 -2.58 -6.48 -25.92
C ARG A 478 -2.14 -6.95 -24.53
N GLY A 479 -2.24 -8.24 -24.22
CA GLY A 479 -1.95 -8.79 -22.89
C GLY A 479 -3.12 -8.70 -21.91
N LEU A 480 -4.35 -8.51 -22.37
CA LEU A 480 -5.54 -8.56 -21.52
C LEU A 480 -6.06 -10.01 -21.44
N VAL A 481 -6.35 -10.51 -20.23
CA VAL A 481 -6.83 -11.88 -20.00
C VAL A 481 -8.22 -12.06 -20.61
N LEU A 482 -8.34 -12.81 -21.70
CA LEU A 482 -9.62 -13.16 -22.33
C LEU A 482 -10.36 -14.27 -21.59
N SER A 483 -9.64 -15.24 -21.01
CA SER A 483 -10.26 -16.25 -20.17
C SER A 483 -9.33 -16.84 -19.12
N GLU A 484 -9.93 -17.29 -18.01
CA GLU A 484 -9.29 -18.12 -16.99
C GLU A 484 -9.94 -19.50 -17.00
N ARG A 485 -9.15 -20.56 -16.87
CA ARG A 485 -9.65 -21.95 -16.80
C ARG A 485 -9.01 -22.70 -15.63
N SER A 486 -9.84 -23.26 -14.76
CA SER A 486 -9.40 -24.09 -13.63
C SER A 486 -9.01 -25.51 -14.04
N ALA A 487 -8.37 -26.27 -13.14
CA ALA A 487 -8.01 -27.66 -13.37
C ALA A 487 -9.26 -28.57 -13.50
N GLY A 488 -10.34 -28.26 -12.78
CA GLY A 488 -11.66 -28.88 -12.92
C GLY A 488 -12.43 -28.44 -14.19
N GLY A 489 -11.86 -27.56 -15.02
CA GLY A 489 -12.42 -27.14 -16.29
C GLY A 489 -13.44 -26.00 -16.24
N ALA A 490 -13.70 -25.42 -15.06
CA ALA A 490 -14.53 -24.23 -14.93
C ALA A 490 -13.84 -23.03 -15.60
N GLN A 491 -14.57 -22.26 -16.40
CA GLN A 491 -14.01 -21.19 -17.22
C GLN A 491 -14.74 -19.86 -16.99
N ARG A 492 -13.97 -18.81 -16.72
CA ARG A 492 -14.41 -17.40 -16.68
C ARG A 492 -13.91 -16.69 -17.93
N ARG A 493 -14.68 -15.78 -18.51
CA ARG A 493 -14.30 -15.05 -19.74
C ARG A 493 -14.50 -13.54 -19.59
N TYR A 494 -13.67 -12.79 -20.28
CA TYR A 494 -13.64 -11.33 -20.24
C TYR A 494 -13.71 -10.75 -21.66
N GLY A 495 -14.51 -9.72 -21.85
CA GLY A 495 -14.60 -8.92 -23.07
C GLY A 495 -14.17 -7.49 -22.79
N TYR A 496 -13.38 -6.91 -23.69
CA TYR A 496 -12.82 -5.57 -23.56
C TYR A 496 -13.17 -4.72 -24.78
N ASP A 497 -13.32 -3.41 -24.59
CA ASP A 497 -13.36 -2.47 -25.71
C ASP A 497 -11.97 -2.24 -26.34
N LEU A 498 -11.91 -1.46 -27.43
CA LEU A 498 -10.67 -1.18 -28.15
C LEU A 498 -9.67 -0.36 -27.33
N ALA A 499 -10.13 0.40 -26.32
CA ALA A 499 -9.31 1.14 -25.36
C ALA A 499 -8.75 0.24 -24.23
N GLY A 500 -9.26 -0.98 -24.09
CA GLY A 500 -8.81 -1.97 -23.11
C GLY A 500 -9.60 -1.96 -21.79
N ARG A 501 -10.74 -1.26 -21.73
CA ARG A 501 -11.63 -1.28 -20.56
C ARG A 501 -12.47 -2.55 -20.62
N LEU A 502 -12.64 -3.22 -19.47
CA LEU A 502 -13.44 -4.45 -19.35
C LEU A 502 -14.92 -4.12 -19.56
N THR A 503 -15.53 -4.53 -20.68
CA THR A 503 -16.93 -4.25 -21.02
C THR A 503 -17.89 -5.40 -20.78
N SER A 504 -17.40 -6.64 -20.64
CA SER A 504 -18.23 -7.71 -20.09
C SER A 504 -17.43 -8.81 -19.39
N LEU A 505 -18.03 -9.38 -18.34
CA LEU A 505 -17.61 -10.60 -17.65
C LEU A 505 -18.63 -11.69 -17.94
N VAL A 506 -18.17 -12.91 -18.22
CA VAL A 506 -18.99 -14.13 -18.22
C VAL A 506 -18.40 -15.06 -17.17
N ASP A 507 -19.23 -15.46 -16.20
CA ASP A 507 -18.79 -16.30 -15.10
C ASP A 507 -18.78 -17.80 -15.45
N GLU A 508 -18.42 -18.63 -14.47
CA GLU A 508 -18.32 -20.09 -14.62
C GLU A 508 -19.68 -20.78 -14.84
N ARG A 509 -20.81 -20.09 -14.62
CA ARG A 509 -22.18 -20.57 -14.95
C ARG A 509 -22.57 -20.20 -16.38
N GLY A 510 -21.85 -19.27 -17.00
CA GLY A 510 -22.19 -18.67 -18.29
C GLY A 510 -23.04 -17.40 -18.17
N GLU A 511 -23.31 -16.91 -16.96
CA GLU A 511 -24.07 -15.68 -16.75
C GLU A 511 -23.22 -14.45 -17.05
N ARG A 512 -23.81 -13.47 -17.73
CA ARG A 512 -23.09 -12.29 -18.23
C ARG A 512 -23.36 -11.04 -17.39
N THR A 513 -22.30 -10.33 -17.05
CA THR A 513 -22.34 -8.94 -16.57
C THR A 513 -21.76 -8.04 -17.64
N GLU A 514 -22.49 -7.02 -18.09
CA GLU A 514 -21.94 -5.94 -18.92
C GLU A 514 -21.57 -4.72 -18.08
N LEU A 515 -20.49 -4.02 -18.45
CA LEU A 515 -19.98 -2.82 -17.80
C LEU A 515 -20.00 -1.66 -18.79
N VAL A 516 -20.81 -0.64 -18.49
CA VAL A 516 -21.04 0.51 -19.38
C VAL A 516 -20.28 1.72 -18.87
N TYR A 517 -19.50 2.34 -19.75
CA TYR A 517 -18.67 3.51 -19.44
C TYR A 517 -19.09 4.74 -20.25
N ASP A 518 -18.88 5.92 -19.69
CA ASP A 518 -18.90 7.17 -20.46
C ASP A 518 -17.63 7.35 -21.32
N LEU A 519 -17.53 8.48 -22.01
CA LEU A 519 -16.35 8.86 -22.80
C LEU A 519 -15.13 9.22 -21.93
N ALA A 520 -15.31 9.53 -20.64
CA ALA A 520 -14.22 9.79 -19.70
C ALA A 520 -13.70 8.52 -18.99
N GLY A 521 -14.33 7.35 -19.24
CA GLY A 521 -13.97 6.08 -18.61
C GLY A 521 -14.61 5.85 -17.24
N GLN A 522 -15.63 6.61 -16.86
CA GLN A 522 -16.37 6.41 -15.62
C GLN A 522 -17.45 5.34 -15.83
N LEU A 523 -17.55 4.37 -14.90
CA LEU A 523 -18.54 3.30 -14.96
C LEU A 523 -19.92 3.86 -14.61
N VAL A 524 -20.82 3.96 -15.60
CA VAL A 524 -22.16 4.55 -15.44
C VAL A 524 -23.26 3.50 -15.24
N ALA A 525 -23.05 2.25 -15.66
CA ALA A 525 -23.96 1.16 -15.36
C ALA A 525 -23.27 -0.21 -15.31
N ARG A 526 -23.90 -1.15 -14.58
CA ARG A 526 -23.65 -2.59 -14.68
C ARG A 526 -24.96 -3.28 -15.02
N LEU A 527 -24.98 -4.13 -16.05
CA LEU A 527 -26.16 -4.86 -16.49
C LEU A 527 -25.94 -6.35 -16.25
N TYR A 528 -26.95 -7.05 -15.75
CA TYR A 528 -26.85 -8.46 -15.35
C TYR A 528 -27.78 -9.36 -16.18
N ASP A 529 -27.44 -10.64 -16.29
CA ASP A 529 -28.15 -11.65 -17.12
C ASP A 529 -29.62 -11.84 -16.71
N ASP A 530 -29.94 -11.63 -15.43
CA ASP A 530 -31.30 -11.66 -14.87
C ASP A 530 -32.15 -10.41 -15.23
N GLY A 531 -31.59 -9.46 -15.98
CA GLY A 531 -32.20 -8.19 -16.33
C GLY A 531 -32.15 -7.12 -15.24
N SER A 532 -31.53 -7.42 -14.09
CA SER A 532 -31.23 -6.41 -13.07
C SER A 532 -30.07 -5.50 -13.53
N LYS A 533 -29.95 -4.34 -12.88
CA LYS A 533 -28.86 -3.38 -13.17
C LYS A 533 -28.50 -2.55 -11.96
N ASP A 534 -27.26 -2.09 -11.97
CA ASP A 534 -26.78 -0.97 -11.16
C ASP A 534 -26.58 0.25 -12.07
N GLU A 535 -26.96 1.42 -11.60
CA GLU A 535 -26.76 2.71 -12.29
C GLU A 535 -25.97 3.67 -11.39
N LEU A 536 -25.04 4.43 -11.97
CA LEU A 536 -24.04 5.23 -11.26
C LEU A 536 -23.91 6.63 -11.89
N THR A 537 -24.11 7.68 -11.09
CA THR A 537 -24.07 9.08 -11.54
C THR A 537 -22.89 9.81 -10.90
N HIS A 538 -22.09 10.50 -11.72
CA HIS A 538 -20.92 11.26 -11.30
C HIS A 538 -21.15 12.77 -11.39
N ASP A 539 -20.42 13.55 -10.58
CA ASP A 539 -20.41 15.02 -10.67
C ASP A 539 -19.30 15.57 -11.58
N GLU A 540 -19.21 16.90 -11.69
CA GLU A 540 -18.18 17.58 -12.48
C GLU A 540 -16.76 17.26 -12.01
N ALA A 541 -16.52 16.99 -10.71
CA ALA A 541 -15.22 16.52 -10.24
C ALA A 541 -14.97 15.02 -10.53
N GLY A 542 -15.91 14.34 -11.17
CA GLY A 542 -15.87 12.91 -11.46
C GLY A 542 -16.11 12.03 -10.23
N ARG A 543 -16.71 12.57 -9.16
CA ARG A 543 -17.03 11.85 -7.92
C ARG A 543 -18.41 11.21 -8.02
N LEU A 544 -18.57 9.99 -7.53
CA LEU A 544 -19.84 9.26 -7.55
C LEU A 544 -20.83 9.89 -6.55
N VAL A 545 -21.90 10.52 -7.04
CA VAL A 545 -22.90 11.24 -6.22
C VAL A 545 -24.20 10.47 -6.04
N GLU A 546 -24.51 9.52 -6.92
CA GLU A 546 -25.64 8.60 -6.75
C GLU A 546 -25.30 7.21 -7.31
N ALA A 547 -25.77 6.17 -6.63
CA ALA A 547 -25.78 4.80 -7.14
C ALA A 547 -27.08 4.08 -6.76
N THR A 548 -27.67 3.31 -7.69
CA THR A 548 -28.97 2.66 -7.51
C THR A 548 -28.99 1.21 -7.99
N ARG A 549 -29.67 0.34 -7.24
CA ARG A 549 -29.99 -1.06 -7.58
C ARG A 549 -31.45 -1.33 -7.28
N GLY A 550 -32.33 -1.42 -8.29
CA GLY A 550 -33.75 -1.71 -8.10
C GLY A 550 -34.42 -0.78 -7.05
N PRO A 551 -34.91 -1.30 -5.90
CA PRO A 551 -35.52 -0.49 -4.83
C PRO A 551 -34.50 0.22 -3.91
N VAL A 552 -33.19 0.08 -4.16
CA VAL A 552 -32.10 0.65 -3.36
C VAL A 552 -31.49 1.87 -4.04
N ARG A 553 -31.23 2.92 -3.26
CA ARG A 553 -30.59 4.17 -3.70
C ARG A 553 -29.62 4.67 -2.63
N VAL A 554 -28.38 4.93 -3.02
CA VAL A 554 -27.37 5.59 -2.19
C VAL A 554 -27.02 6.93 -2.84
N GLN A 555 -27.14 8.03 -2.09
CA GLN A 555 -26.76 9.38 -2.54
C GLN A 555 -25.63 9.92 -1.64
N MET A 556 -24.68 10.63 -2.24
CA MET A 556 -23.45 11.10 -1.59
C MET A 556 -23.25 12.59 -1.87
N ARG A 557 -22.99 13.38 -0.82
CA ARG A 557 -22.69 14.81 -0.92
C ARG A 557 -21.31 15.11 -0.37
N TYR A 558 -20.50 15.77 -1.19
CA TYR A 558 -19.13 16.15 -0.86
C TYR A 558 -19.00 17.63 -0.50
N ASN A 559 -17.96 17.98 0.25
CA ASN A 559 -17.52 19.37 0.40
C ASN A 559 -16.60 19.81 -0.77
N ALA A 560 -16.12 21.05 -0.73
CA ALA A 560 -15.25 21.61 -1.78
C ALA A 560 -13.85 20.97 -1.88
N VAL A 561 -13.48 20.05 -0.98
CA VAL A 561 -12.24 19.24 -1.03
C VAL A 561 -12.49 17.74 -1.20
N GLY A 562 -13.74 17.33 -1.45
CA GLY A 562 -14.09 15.94 -1.76
C GLY A 562 -14.33 15.04 -0.56
N TRP A 563 -14.46 15.55 0.67
CA TRP A 563 -14.84 14.75 1.84
C TRP A 563 -16.36 14.54 1.90
N LEU A 564 -16.80 13.32 2.26
CA LEU A 564 -18.20 12.89 2.25
C LEU A 564 -18.92 13.40 3.51
N VAL A 565 -19.63 14.52 3.39
CA VAL A 565 -20.32 15.17 4.53
C VAL A 565 -21.73 14.66 4.78
N GLU A 566 -22.33 13.97 3.80
CA GLU A 566 -23.65 13.34 3.93
C GLU A 566 -23.74 12.11 3.00
N GLU A 567 -24.17 10.97 3.55
CA GLU A 567 -24.52 9.76 2.81
C GLU A 567 -25.96 9.36 3.13
N ARG A 568 -26.78 9.13 2.10
CA ARG A 568 -28.21 8.81 2.24
C ARG A 568 -28.52 7.46 1.61
N GLN A 569 -28.95 6.51 2.43
CA GLN A 569 -29.25 5.13 2.07
C GLN A 569 -30.76 4.87 2.13
N THR A 570 -31.39 4.72 0.97
CA THR A 570 -32.81 4.40 0.82
C THR A 570 -33.00 2.93 0.40
N VAL A 571 -33.92 2.24 1.07
CA VAL A 571 -34.40 0.89 0.71
C VAL A 571 -35.92 0.93 0.67
N GLY A 572 -36.51 0.84 -0.52
CA GLY A 572 -37.95 1.00 -0.71
C GLY A 572 -38.43 2.37 -0.22
N ALA A 573 -39.30 2.39 0.80
CA ALA A 573 -39.80 3.62 1.43
C ALA A 573 -38.91 4.14 2.58
N GLU A 574 -37.88 3.39 3.02
CA GLU A 574 -37.09 3.74 4.20
C GLU A 574 -35.75 4.37 3.86
N THR A 575 -35.63 5.67 4.14
CA THR A 575 -34.39 6.45 3.98
C THR A 575 -33.72 6.67 5.34
N MET A 576 -32.42 6.37 5.43
CA MET A 576 -31.52 6.75 6.51
C MET A 576 -30.47 7.71 5.96
N THR A 577 -30.20 8.81 6.66
CA THR A 577 -29.09 9.73 6.33
C THR A 577 -28.04 9.69 7.44
N VAL A 578 -26.78 9.63 7.05
CA VAL A 578 -25.59 9.76 7.90
C VAL A 578 -24.92 11.08 7.54
N HIS A 579 -24.52 11.85 8.55
CA HIS A 579 -23.79 13.11 8.39
C HIS A 579 -22.45 13.04 9.11
N VAL A 580 -21.43 13.69 8.54
CA VAL A 580 -20.06 13.74 9.09
C VAL A 580 -19.53 15.17 9.05
N ASP A 581 -19.18 15.71 10.22
CA ASP A 581 -18.38 16.94 10.34
C ASP A 581 -16.89 16.55 10.40
N TYR A 582 -16.02 17.30 9.72
CA TYR A 582 -14.58 17.08 9.66
C TYR A 582 -13.78 18.24 10.28
N ASP A 583 -12.60 17.96 10.81
CA ASP A 583 -11.59 18.99 11.10
C ASP A 583 -10.87 19.46 9.80
N PRO A 584 -10.05 20.51 9.85
CA PRO A 584 -9.23 20.95 8.71
C PRO A 584 -8.17 19.93 8.22
N MET A 585 -8.07 18.74 8.83
CA MET A 585 -7.21 17.63 8.41
C MET A 585 -7.99 16.48 7.75
N GLY A 586 -9.30 16.63 7.53
CA GLY A 586 -10.16 15.59 6.98
C GLY A 586 -10.42 14.44 7.95
N ARG A 587 -10.28 14.66 9.26
CA ARG A 587 -10.61 13.69 10.31
C ARG A 587 -12.04 13.93 10.81
N PRO A 588 -12.90 12.90 10.91
CA PRO A 588 -14.24 13.05 11.50
C PRO A 588 -14.17 13.60 12.92
N VAL A 589 -14.85 14.71 13.20
CA VAL A 589 -15.00 15.25 14.57
C VAL A 589 -16.41 15.03 15.11
N ARG A 590 -17.38 14.73 14.24
CA ARG A 590 -18.74 14.34 14.61
C ARG A 590 -19.37 13.46 13.55
N ARG A 591 -20.13 12.45 13.96
CA ARG A 591 -20.98 11.62 13.10
C ARG A 591 -22.35 11.46 13.74
N TRP A 592 -23.43 11.57 12.97
CA TRP A 592 -24.78 11.31 13.46
C TRP A 592 -25.70 10.84 12.35
N THR A 593 -26.84 10.26 12.73
CA THR A 593 -27.94 9.94 11.82
C THR A 593 -29.20 10.70 12.25
N GLU A 594 -30.15 10.91 11.33
CA GLU A 594 -31.39 11.65 11.61
C GLU A 594 -32.27 11.02 12.73
N ARG A 595 -32.07 9.74 13.04
CA ARG A 595 -32.92 8.96 13.96
C ARG A 595 -32.16 8.14 15.01
N GLY A 596 -30.85 8.38 15.17
CA GLY A 596 -29.95 7.56 15.99
C GLY A 596 -29.06 8.38 16.92
N ARG A 597 -28.12 7.72 17.60
CA ARG A 597 -27.16 8.38 18.51
C ARG A 597 -25.97 8.92 17.74
N GLY A 598 -25.69 10.21 17.89
CA GLY A 598 -24.44 10.79 17.41
C GLY A 598 -23.24 10.41 18.29
N VAL A 599 -22.06 10.41 17.67
CA VAL A 599 -20.75 10.34 18.32
C VAL A 599 -19.91 11.55 17.90
N ALA A 600 -19.00 12.00 18.77
CA ALA A 600 -18.05 13.06 18.47
C ALA A 600 -16.67 12.74 19.03
N TRP A 601 -15.62 13.25 18.40
CA TRP A 601 -14.23 12.96 18.77
C TRP A 601 -13.53 14.24 19.21
N GLU A 602 -13.10 14.28 20.46
CA GLU A 602 -12.03 15.18 20.86
C GLU A 602 -10.72 14.56 20.40
N ARG A 603 -10.26 15.02 19.24
CA ARG A 603 -8.94 14.65 18.74
C ARG A 603 -7.89 15.54 19.37
N ASP A 604 -6.77 14.96 19.76
CA ASP A 604 -5.56 15.74 19.64
C ASP A 604 -5.39 16.04 18.14
N LEU A 605 -4.95 17.23 17.77
CA LEU A 605 -3.56 17.41 17.39
C LEU A 605 -3.07 16.31 16.41
N ALA A 606 -2.90 15.05 16.82
CA ALA A 606 -2.48 13.96 15.94
C ALA A 606 -3.54 13.53 14.90
N GLY A 607 -4.73 14.12 14.94
CA GLY A 607 -5.94 13.46 14.46
C GLY A 607 -6.24 12.19 15.27
N GLY A 608 -5.59 12.02 16.44
CA GLY A 608 -5.74 10.87 17.32
C GLY A 608 -6.85 11.14 18.32
N ALA A 609 -7.77 10.21 18.50
CA ALA A 609 -8.82 10.38 19.50
C ALA A 609 -8.20 10.41 20.91
N ARG A 610 -8.44 11.49 21.66
CA ARG A 610 -8.16 11.58 23.10
C ARG A 610 -9.41 11.33 23.92
N ALA A 611 -10.58 11.63 23.37
CA ALA A 611 -11.85 11.15 23.88
C ALA A 611 -12.87 10.94 22.78
N VAL A 612 -13.80 10.02 23.02
CA VAL A 612 -15.02 9.88 22.22
C VAL A 612 -16.21 10.23 23.12
N ILE A 613 -17.02 11.17 22.66
CA ILE A 613 -18.25 11.62 23.28
C ILE A 613 -19.40 10.86 22.64
N LEU A 614 -20.19 10.20 23.47
CA LEU A 614 -21.28 9.32 23.08
C LEU A 614 -22.63 10.02 23.25
N GLY A 615 -23.70 9.37 22.78
CA GLY A 615 -25.07 9.82 23.03
C GLY A 615 -25.35 10.05 24.52
N ALA A 616 -26.10 11.11 24.84
CA ALA A 616 -26.30 11.64 26.19
C ALA A 616 -25.05 12.21 26.90
N GLY A 617 -23.94 12.42 26.20
CA GLY A 617 -22.76 13.14 26.71
C GLY A 617 -21.80 12.29 27.56
N GLN A 618 -22.00 10.97 27.59
CA GLN A 618 -21.04 10.03 28.17
C GLN A 618 -19.69 10.11 27.44
N ARG A 619 -18.58 9.93 28.16
CA ARG A 619 -17.22 10.13 27.65
C ARG A 619 -16.36 8.89 27.82
N ILE A 620 -15.80 8.38 26.73
CA ILE A 620 -14.61 7.52 26.74
C ILE A 620 -13.39 8.43 26.69
N THR A 621 -12.39 8.25 27.57
CA THR A 621 -11.09 8.94 27.46
C THR A 621 -9.98 7.94 27.17
N LEU A 622 -9.12 8.27 26.21
CA LEU A 622 -8.06 7.42 25.69
C LEU A 622 -6.71 7.94 26.21
N GLU A 623 -6.16 7.28 27.22
CA GLU A 623 -4.82 7.51 27.72
C GLU A 623 -3.80 6.79 26.83
N GLN A 624 -2.76 7.52 26.41
CA GLN A 624 -1.76 7.02 25.47
C GLN A 624 -0.34 7.13 26.05
N ASP A 625 0.58 6.30 25.57
CA ASP A 625 2.01 6.39 25.90
C ASP A 625 2.72 7.53 25.15
N GLY A 626 4.01 7.72 25.45
CA GLY A 626 4.90 8.64 24.72
C GLY A 626 5.23 8.21 23.28
N GLY A 627 4.60 7.15 22.77
CA GLY A 627 4.57 6.76 21.36
C GLY A 627 3.23 7.10 20.68
N GLY A 628 2.20 7.51 21.43
CA GLY A 628 0.83 7.74 20.95
C GLY A 628 -0.11 6.53 21.06
N ARG A 629 0.37 5.38 21.55
CA ARG A 629 -0.37 4.11 21.59
C ARG A 629 -1.28 4.03 22.81
N GLU A 630 -2.48 3.46 22.69
CA GLU A 630 -3.42 3.30 23.82
C GLU A 630 -2.78 2.48 24.97
N ARG A 631 -2.83 3.04 26.18
CA ARG A 631 -2.41 2.42 27.44
C ARG A 631 -3.57 2.19 28.40
N ALA A 632 -4.59 3.06 28.36
CA ALA A 632 -5.82 2.81 29.09
C ALA A 632 -7.02 3.54 28.47
N ARG A 633 -8.19 2.91 28.59
CA ARG A 633 -9.50 3.46 28.29
C ARG A 633 -10.22 3.76 29.60
N VAL A 634 -10.49 5.02 29.89
CA VAL A 634 -11.36 5.41 31.01
C VAL A 634 -12.80 5.47 30.50
N LEU A 635 -13.67 4.73 31.18
CA LEU A 635 -15.07 4.53 30.82
C LEU A 635 -15.98 5.55 31.56
N PRO A 636 -17.22 5.81 31.08
CA PRO A 636 -18.03 6.95 31.55
C PRO A 636 -18.40 6.99 33.04
N SER A 637 -18.32 5.87 33.75
CA SER A 637 -18.59 5.77 35.21
C SER A 637 -17.33 5.39 36.00
N GLY A 638 -16.15 5.66 35.46
CA GLY A 638 -14.86 5.44 36.14
C GLY A 638 -14.30 4.02 36.07
N GLY A 639 -14.90 3.13 35.27
CA GLY A 639 -14.26 1.87 34.89
C GLY A 639 -13.01 2.10 34.04
N ARG A 640 -12.08 1.14 34.02
CA ARG A 640 -10.80 1.30 33.32
C ARG A 640 -10.40 0.00 32.61
N LEU A 641 -10.19 0.05 31.30
CA LEU A 641 -9.50 -1.01 30.54
C LEU A 641 -8.03 -0.60 30.36
N GLU A 642 -7.12 -1.32 30.99
CA GLU A 642 -5.66 -1.15 30.87
C GLU A 642 -5.16 -2.03 29.71
N VAL A 643 -4.28 -1.48 28.87
CA VAL A 643 -3.74 -2.13 27.65
C VAL A 643 -2.21 -2.13 27.71
N GLU A 644 -1.61 -3.29 27.47
CA GLU A 644 -0.17 -3.50 27.51
C GLU A 644 0.30 -4.05 26.16
N LEU A 645 1.17 -3.27 25.50
CA LEU A 645 1.71 -3.54 24.16
C LEU A 645 3.24 -3.69 24.25
N GLY A 646 3.82 -4.62 23.50
CA GLY A 646 5.27 -4.74 23.37
C GLY A 646 5.89 -3.57 22.58
N PRO A 647 7.23 -3.48 22.40
CA PRO A 647 7.83 -2.41 21.59
C PRO A 647 7.39 -2.51 20.12
N GLU A 648 7.19 -3.72 19.60
CA GLU A 648 6.55 -4.04 18.32
C GLU A 648 5.07 -3.60 18.22
N GLY A 649 4.49 -3.15 19.34
CA GLY A 649 3.12 -2.67 19.46
C GLY A 649 2.07 -3.75 19.60
N LEU A 650 2.41 -5.04 19.42
CA LEU A 650 1.45 -6.14 19.49
C LEU A 650 0.92 -6.29 20.92
N LEU A 651 -0.30 -6.80 21.02
CA LEU A 651 -0.97 -6.97 22.30
C LEU A 651 -0.25 -8.03 23.14
N ARG A 652 -0.01 -7.69 24.42
CA ARG A 652 0.65 -8.53 25.43
C ARG A 652 -0.23 -8.75 26.66
N ALA A 653 -1.00 -7.76 27.09
CA ALA A 653 -2.06 -7.94 28.08
C ALA A 653 -3.21 -6.92 27.98
N GLN A 654 -4.36 -7.30 28.50
CA GLN A 654 -5.52 -6.44 28.75
C GLN A 654 -6.05 -6.68 30.17
N ARG A 655 -6.44 -5.63 30.90
CA ARG A 655 -6.97 -5.76 32.26
C ARG A 655 -8.10 -4.76 32.49
N VAL A 656 -9.31 -5.23 32.79
CA VAL A 656 -10.43 -4.34 33.18
C VAL A 656 -10.51 -4.24 34.69
N ARG A 657 -10.65 -3.00 35.19
CA ARG A 657 -10.91 -2.69 36.60
C ARG A 657 -12.22 -1.95 36.77
N ARG A 658 -12.95 -2.30 37.84
CA ARG A 658 -14.12 -1.55 38.30
C ARG A 658 -13.74 -0.26 39.01
N SER A 659 -14.62 0.73 38.96
CA SER A 659 -14.53 1.94 39.77
C SER A 659 -14.69 1.60 41.25
N MET A 660 -13.65 1.80 42.06
CA MET A 660 -13.71 1.57 43.51
C MET A 660 -14.38 2.76 44.21
N THR A 661 -15.61 2.58 44.67
CA THR A 661 -16.40 3.63 45.33
C THR A 661 -16.12 3.74 46.84
N THR A 662 -15.94 2.62 47.54
CA THR A 662 -15.39 2.53 48.92
C THR A 662 -14.94 1.10 49.22
N ALA A 663 -14.00 0.92 50.15
CA ALA A 663 -13.65 -0.40 50.67
C ALA A 663 -14.84 -1.04 51.42
N ALA A 664 -15.12 -2.32 51.16
CA ALA A 664 -16.25 -3.06 51.75
C ALA A 664 -15.92 -3.59 53.16
N VAL A 665 -15.75 -2.68 54.11
CA VAL A 665 -15.39 -2.99 55.51
C VAL A 665 -16.64 -3.43 56.29
N ARG A 666 -16.57 -4.53 57.07
CA ARG A 666 -17.71 -4.93 57.92
C ARG A 666 -17.84 -4.01 59.14
N PRO A 667 -19.04 -3.86 59.74
CA PRO A 667 -19.23 -3.03 60.93
C PRO A 667 -18.32 -3.45 62.10
N GLY A 668 -17.27 -2.65 62.36
CA GLY A 668 -16.29 -2.86 63.43
C GLY A 668 -14.90 -3.33 62.98
N GLU A 669 -14.70 -3.69 61.72
CA GLU A 669 -13.37 -3.98 61.16
C GLU A 669 -12.64 -2.66 60.80
N PRO A 670 -11.29 -2.57 60.93
CA PRO A 670 -10.53 -1.43 60.42
C PRO A 670 -10.39 -1.45 58.89
N VAL A 671 -10.32 -0.28 58.25
CA VAL A 671 -10.27 -0.13 56.78
C VAL A 671 -9.04 -0.80 56.12
N TRP A 672 -8.02 -1.14 56.90
CA TRP A 672 -6.80 -1.84 56.47
C TRP A 672 -6.78 -3.35 56.78
N VAL A 673 -7.89 -3.93 57.27
CA VAL A 673 -8.01 -5.36 57.60
C VAL A 673 -9.09 -5.99 56.74
N GLY A 674 -8.68 -6.56 55.60
CA GLY A 674 -9.54 -7.24 54.66
C GLY A 674 -8.75 -7.81 53.49
N GLU A 675 -9.39 -8.62 52.67
CA GLU A 675 -8.83 -9.02 51.37
C GLU A 675 -8.78 -7.80 50.44
N ILE A 676 -7.66 -7.60 49.74
CA ILE A 676 -7.49 -6.44 48.87
C ILE A 676 -8.29 -6.67 47.58
N ASP A 677 -9.49 -6.09 47.52
CA ASP A 677 -10.25 -5.93 46.28
C ASP A 677 -9.40 -5.15 45.26
N THR A 678 -8.79 -5.88 44.32
CA THR A 678 -7.97 -5.29 43.25
C THR A 678 -8.80 -4.57 42.18
N GLY A 679 -10.14 -4.66 42.29
CA GLY A 679 -11.11 -4.19 41.30
C GLY A 679 -11.07 -4.93 39.97
N LEU A 680 -10.21 -5.94 39.80
CA LEU A 680 -10.01 -6.64 38.53
C LEU A 680 -11.24 -7.48 38.16
N THR A 681 -11.84 -7.21 37.00
CA THR A 681 -13.02 -7.93 36.48
C THR A 681 -12.72 -8.80 35.26
N VAL A 682 -11.69 -8.44 34.49
CA VAL A 682 -11.16 -9.22 33.36
C VAL A 682 -9.64 -9.07 33.34
N ALA A 683 -8.91 -10.15 33.08
CA ALA A 683 -7.51 -10.10 32.66
C ALA A 683 -7.26 -11.08 31.52
N ARG A 684 -6.53 -10.63 30.49
CA ARG A 684 -6.06 -11.43 29.36
C ARG A 684 -4.56 -11.22 29.17
N ARG A 685 -3.82 -12.27 28.84
CA ARG A 685 -2.40 -12.24 28.49
C ARG A 685 -2.17 -12.98 27.17
N TYR A 686 -1.22 -12.48 26.37
CA TYR A 686 -0.89 -12.95 25.04
C TYR A 686 0.62 -13.20 24.95
N ASP A 687 1.04 -14.46 24.98
CA ASP A 687 2.44 -14.85 24.80
C ASP A 687 2.72 -15.20 23.33
N ARG A 688 3.90 -14.81 22.86
CA ARG A 688 4.30 -14.87 21.44
C ARG A 688 5.68 -15.53 21.27
N ASP A 689 5.92 -16.08 20.09
CA ASP A 689 7.18 -16.75 19.74
C ASP A 689 8.31 -15.77 19.37
N ALA A 690 9.39 -16.31 18.77
CA ALA A 690 10.56 -15.57 18.33
C ALA A 690 10.36 -14.75 17.03
N ASP A 691 9.27 -14.91 16.28
CA ASP A 691 8.90 -14.01 15.17
C ASP A 691 7.70 -13.10 15.54
N GLY A 692 6.98 -13.36 16.63
CA GLY A 692 5.83 -12.57 17.11
C GLY A 692 4.47 -13.26 16.94
N GLU A 693 4.47 -14.51 16.49
CA GLU A 693 3.29 -15.35 16.33
C GLU A 693 2.61 -15.62 17.68
N LEU A 694 1.27 -15.58 17.72
CA LEU A 694 0.51 -15.83 18.95
C LEU A 694 0.48 -17.32 19.28
N ILE A 695 1.18 -17.72 20.36
CA ILE A 695 1.32 -19.13 20.77
C ILE A 695 0.50 -19.51 22.00
N ARG A 696 0.11 -18.53 22.84
CA ARG A 696 -0.74 -18.77 24.02
C ARG A 696 -1.57 -17.55 24.37
N VAL A 697 -2.80 -17.81 24.80
CA VAL A 697 -3.65 -16.84 25.51
C VAL A 697 -4.01 -17.40 26.89
N ASP A 698 -3.86 -16.60 27.93
CA ASP A 698 -4.42 -16.86 29.27
C ASP A 698 -5.57 -15.86 29.52
N ASP A 699 -6.77 -16.36 29.78
CA ASP A 699 -8.01 -15.60 29.98
C ASP A 699 -8.58 -15.85 31.39
N SER A 700 -8.88 -14.78 32.13
CA SER A 700 -9.34 -14.89 33.53
C SER A 700 -10.77 -15.43 33.70
N VAL A 701 -11.55 -15.56 32.62
CA VAL A 701 -12.92 -16.08 32.63
C VAL A 701 -12.95 -17.50 32.06
N PHE A 702 -12.21 -17.76 30.98
CA PHE A 702 -12.28 -19.01 30.23
C PHE A 702 -11.07 -19.94 30.37
N GLY A 703 -10.05 -19.56 31.14
CA GLY A 703 -8.82 -20.34 31.29
C GLY A 703 -7.85 -20.07 30.15
N ALA A 704 -6.97 -21.03 29.85
CA ALA A 704 -5.85 -20.80 28.93
C ALA A 704 -5.79 -21.82 27.80
N TYR A 705 -5.31 -21.36 26.63
CA TYR A 705 -5.08 -22.21 25.47
C TYR A 705 -3.80 -21.83 24.72
N ARG A 706 -3.24 -22.82 24.02
CA ARG A 706 -2.10 -22.69 23.12
C ARG A 706 -2.52 -22.93 21.68
N LEU A 707 -1.72 -22.40 20.74
CA LEU A 707 -1.91 -22.52 19.30
C LEU A 707 -0.62 -23.07 18.68
N ASP A 708 -0.74 -24.13 17.88
CA ASP A 708 0.39 -24.76 17.17
C ASP A 708 0.23 -24.59 15.65
N ARG A 709 1.35 -24.42 14.94
CA ARG A 709 1.39 -24.23 13.47
C ARG A 709 2.12 -25.36 12.75
N ASP A 710 1.81 -25.55 11.47
CA ASP A 710 2.57 -26.43 10.58
C ASP A 710 3.77 -25.71 9.91
N ALA A 711 4.56 -26.44 9.12
CA ALA A 711 5.73 -25.91 8.42
C ALA A 711 5.42 -24.84 7.35
N LEU A 712 4.15 -24.68 6.95
CA LEU A 712 3.69 -23.61 6.06
C LEU A 712 3.21 -22.37 6.84
N GLY A 713 3.10 -22.47 8.18
CA GLY A 713 2.57 -21.41 9.05
C GLY A 713 1.05 -21.46 9.22
N ARG A 714 0.37 -22.53 8.78
CA ARG A 714 -1.09 -22.67 8.96
C ARG A 714 -1.40 -23.09 10.40
N LEU A 715 -2.53 -22.66 10.94
CA LEU A 715 -2.98 -23.04 12.28
C LEU A 715 -3.37 -24.53 12.31
N ALA A 716 -2.53 -25.36 12.94
CA ALA A 716 -2.62 -26.82 12.87
C ALA A 716 -3.26 -27.45 14.12
N ALA A 717 -3.19 -26.79 15.29
CA ALA A 717 -3.89 -27.24 16.50
C ALA A 717 -4.20 -26.11 17.48
N GLN A 718 -5.18 -26.36 18.35
CA GLN A 718 -5.43 -25.60 19.58
C GLN A 718 -5.37 -26.57 20.77
N VAL A 719 -4.62 -26.23 21.81
CA VAL A 719 -4.52 -27.04 23.04
C VAL A 719 -5.04 -26.23 24.22
N VAL A 720 -6.23 -26.58 24.72
CA VAL A 720 -6.84 -25.96 25.90
C VAL A 720 -6.31 -26.65 27.16
N ASP A 721 -5.82 -25.88 28.13
CA ASP A 721 -5.42 -26.41 29.44
C ASP A 721 -6.69 -26.75 30.25
N GLY A 722 -6.85 -28.01 30.65
CA GLY A 722 -8.12 -28.52 31.19
C GLY A 722 -8.20 -28.60 32.72
N ASP A 723 -9.39 -28.31 33.26
CA ASP A 723 -9.73 -28.44 34.69
C ASP A 723 -9.72 -29.91 35.16
N GLY A 724 -8.54 -30.42 35.53
CA GLY A 724 -8.34 -31.73 36.15
C GLY A 724 -8.28 -32.93 35.18
N ASP A 725 -8.99 -32.88 34.05
CA ASP A 725 -8.98 -33.93 33.01
C ASP A 725 -7.67 -33.97 32.17
N GLY A 726 -6.80 -32.98 32.33
CA GLY A 726 -5.62 -32.77 31.47
C GLY A 726 -5.92 -31.96 30.20
N PRO A 727 -4.90 -31.63 29.40
CA PRO A 727 -5.04 -30.75 28.23
C PRO A 727 -5.84 -31.41 27.12
N ARG A 728 -6.75 -30.65 26.50
CA ARG A 728 -7.61 -31.10 25.40
C ARG A 728 -7.16 -30.44 24.09
N ALA A 729 -6.69 -31.24 23.14
CA ALA A 729 -6.22 -30.77 21.84
C ALA A 729 -7.29 -30.93 20.75
N ARG A 730 -7.51 -29.89 19.95
CA ARG A 730 -8.21 -29.95 18.65
C ARG A 730 -7.16 -29.81 17.54
N GLN A 731 -7.36 -30.54 16.44
CA GLN A 731 -6.44 -30.55 15.30
C GLN A 731 -7.17 -30.10 14.04
N TYR A 732 -6.46 -29.31 13.23
CA TYR A 732 -6.92 -28.72 11.98
C TYR A 732 -6.05 -29.26 10.82
N PRO A 733 -6.24 -30.53 10.41
CA PRO A 733 -5.46 -31.13 9.33
C PRO A 733 -5.85 -30.52 7.98
N PHE A 734 -4.86 -30.21 7.14
CA PHE A 734 -5.05 -29.67 5.79
C PHE A 734 -4.56 -30.64 4.71
N ASP A 735 -5.12 -30.52 3.51
CA ASP A 735 -4.52 -31.08 2.29
C ASP A 735 -3.43 -30.15 1.70
N PRO A 736 -2.75 -30.54 0.60
CA PRO A 736 -1.76 -29.69 -0.06
C PRO A 736 -2.35 -28.39 -0.61
N ALA A 737 -3.60 -28.39 -1.09
CA ALA A 737 -4.29 -27.20 -1.58
C ALA A 737 -4.80 -26.28 -0.45
N GLY A 738 -4.54 -26.62 0.82
CA GLY A 738 -4.95 -25.83 1.97
C GLY A 738 -6.43 -25.92 2.32
N ASN A 739 -7.14 -26.98 1.90
CA ASN A 739 -8.48 -27.24 2.41
C ASN A 739 -8.40 -27.89 3.80
N LEU A 740 -9.21 -27.39 4.73
CA LEU A 740 -9.34 -27.91 6.09
C LEU A 740 -10.15 -29.24 6.07
N LEU A 741 -9.47 -30.37 6.31
CA LEU A 741 -10.02 -31.73 6.24
C LEU A 741 -10.91 -32.11 7.44
N ARG A 742 -10.88 -31.32 8.51
CA ARG A 742 -11.85 -31.37 9.63
C ARG A 742 -12.27 -29.97 10.03
N GLY A 743 -13.56 -29.66 9.94
CA GLY A 743 -14.11 -28.38 10.37
C GLY A 743 -13.82 -28.12 11.87
N PRO A 744 -13.87 -26.87 12.36
CA PRO A 744 -13.49 -26.53 13.73
C PRO A 744 -14.25 -27.26 14.85
N THR A 745 -15.43 -27.80 14.54
CA THR A 745 -16.25 -28.69 15.38
C THR A 745 -15.74 -30.15 15.45
N GLY A 746 -14.73 -30.51 14.65
CA GLY A 746 -14.14 -31.85 14.52
C GLY A 746 -14.71 -32.72 13.39
N GLU A 747 -15.76 -32.25 12.70
CA GLU A 747 -16.45 -32.98 11.62
C GLU A 747 -15.58 -33.16 10.37
N PRO A 748 -15.50 -34.37 9.77
CA PRO A 748 -14.67 -34.60 8.57
C PRO A 748 -15.27 -33.92 7.34
N VAL A 749 -14.42 -33.40 6.46
CA VAL A 749 -14.84 -32.65 5.27
C VAL A 749 -14.25 -33.27 4.00
N GLU A 750 -15.08 -33.46 2.97
CA GLU A 750 -14.64 -33.92 1.64
C GLU A 750 -14.70 -32.78 0.62
N PHE A 751 -13.68 -32.72 -0.24
CA PHE A 751 -13.56 -31.77 -1.33
C PHE A 751 -13.54 -32.48 -2.70
N GLY A 752 -14.07 -31.81 -3.72
CA GLY A 752 -13.93 -32.19 -5.12
C GLY A 752 -12.84 -31.37 -5.83
N PRO A 753 -12.76 -31.44 -7.18
CA PRO A 753 -11.92 -30.57 -7.98
C PRO A 753 -12.14 -29.07 -7.68
N ASP A 754 -11.12 -28.26 -7.93
CA ASP A 754 -11.12 -26.81 -7.67
C ASP A 754 -11.48 -26.41 -6.23
N ASN A 755 -11.12 -27.22 -5.24
CA ASN A 755 -11.33 -26.96 -3.81
C ASN A 755 -12.81 -26.83 -3.40
N ARG A 756 -13.74 -27.32 -4.23
CA ARG A 756 -15.19 -27.29 -4.01
C ARG A 756 -15.61 -28.21 -2.88
N LEU A 757 -16.48 -27.74 -2.01
CA LEU A 757 -17.03 -28.54 -0.91
C LEU A 757 -18.01 -29.60 -1.45
N LYS A 758 -17.87 -30.85 -0.98
CA LYS A 758 -18.68 -32.01 -1.42
C LYS A 758 -19.45 -32.68 -0.26
N ARG A 759 -18.82 -32.82 0.91
CA ARG A 759 -19.43 -33.41 2.11
C ARG A 759 -18.91 -32.71 3.37
N ALA A 760 -19.76 -32.50 4.36
CA ALA A 760 -19.39 -31.94 5.67
C ALA A 760 -20.02 -32.76 6.80
N GLY A 761 -19.25 -33.67 7.39
CA GLY A 761 -19.76 -34.70 8.30
C GLY A 761 -20.72 -35.64 7.59
N GLY A 762 -21.91 -35.85 8.16
CA GLY A 762 -22.99 -36.65 7.55
C GLY A 762 -23.80 -35.93 6.47
N ARG A 763 -23.39 -34.73 6.03
CA ARG A 763 -24.17 -33.88 5.11
C ARG A 763 -23.57 -33.84 3.71
N GLU A 764 -24.42 -33.99 2.70
CA GLU A 764 -24.05 -33.78 1.30
C GLU A 764 -24.16 -32.29 0.95
N VAL A 765 -23.32 -31.83 0.03
CA VAL A 765 -23.26 -30.41 -0.38
C VAL A 765 -23.40 -30.28 -1.89
N GLU A 766 -24.43 -29.55 -2.32
CA GLU A 766 -24.64 -29.17 -3.72
C GLU A 766 -23.92 -27.84 -3.99
N THR A 767 -23.22 -27.75 -5.13
CA THR A 767 -22.59 -26.50 -5.60
C THR A 767 -22.97 -26.22 -7.05
N ASP A 768 -23.00 -24.95 -7.43
CA ASP A 768 -23.20 -24.54 -8.82
C ASP A 768 -21.90 -24.62 -9.66
N ALA A 769 -21.97 -24.24 -10.94
CA ALA A 769 -20.82 -24.27 -11.83
C ALA A 769 -19.68 -23.31 -11.40
N ALA A 770 -19.98 -22.23 -10.66
CA ALA A 770 -18.98 -21.38 -10.01
C ALA A 770 -18.43 -21.95 -8.70
N GLY A 771 -19.03 -23.01 -8.15
CA GLY A 771 -18.61 -23.63 -6.90
C GLY A 771 -19.19 -22.94 -5.66
N ARG A 772 -20.19 -22.06 -5.82
CA ARG A 772 -20.97 -21.54 -4.68
C ARG A 772 -21.85 -22.65 -4.15
N VAL A 773 -21.95 -22.78 -2.83
CA VAL A 773 -22.85 -23.76 -2.19
C VAL A 773 -24.30 -23.36 -2.45
N THR A 774 -25.10 -24.28 -3.00
CA THR A 774 -26.52 -24.07 -3.32
C THR A 774 -27.45 -24.86 -2.39
N ALA A 775 -26.98 -25.99 -1.84
CA ALA A 775 -27.69 -26.71 -0.79
C ALA A 775 -26.75 -27.50 0.13
N ILE A 776 -27.20 -27.74 1.36
CA ILE A 776 -26.60 -28.69 2.32
C ILE A 776 -27.73 -29.62 2.81
N VAL A 777 -27.54 -30.94 2.74
CA VAL A 777 -28.59 -31.95 2.98
C VAL A 777 -28.21 -32.89 4.14
N GLU A 778 -29.06 -32.96 5.18
CA GLU A 778 -28.85 -33.80 6.38
C GLU A 778 -29.43 -35.23 6.24
N GLY A 779 -28.72 -36.08 5.50
CA GLY A 779 -29.09 -37.46 5.18
C GLY A 779 -29.55 -37.62 3.73
N GLU A 780 -29.74 -38.87 3.28
CA GLU A 780 -30.05 -39.16 1.86
C GLU A 780 -31.41 -38.57 1.42
N GLY A 781 -31.35 -37.46 0.68
CA GLY A 781 -32.41 -37.00 -0.21
C GLY A 781 -33.72 -36.46 0.41
N ASP A 782 -33.85 -36.33 1.73
CA ASP A 782 -35.05 -35.75 2.36
C ASP A 782 -35.10 -34.21 2.20
N PRO A 783 -36.04 -33.63 1.42
CA PRO A 783 -36.13 -32.18 1.25
C PRO A 783 -36.47 -31.43 2.54
N ARG A 784 -37.01 -32.13 3.56
CA ARG A 784 -37.29 -31.57 4.90
C ARG A 784 -36.04 -31.47 5.77
N ARG A 785 -34.87 -31.78 5.20
CA ARG A 785 -33.55 -31.74 5.84
C ARG A 785 -32.53 -30.98 4.98
N THR A 786 -33.01 -30.20 4.02
CA THR A 786 -32.17 -29.37 3.16
C THR A 786 -32.15 -27.92 3.64
N THR A 787 -30.96 -27.35 3.80
CA THR A 787 -30.78 -25.89 3.78
C THR A 787 -30.43 -25.46 2.35
N ARG A 788 -31.12 -24.48 1.77
CA ARG A 788 -30.86 -23.96 0.42
C ARG A 788 -30.30 -22.55 0.47
N PHE A 789 -29.45 -22.23 -0.50
CA PHE A 789 -28.73 -20.96 -0.62
C PHE A 789 -28.99 -20.38 -2.01
N VAL A 790 -29.72 -19.26 -2.05
CA VAL A 790 -30.11 -18.56 -3.28
C VAL A 790 -29.16 -17.37 -3.45
N TRP A 791 -28.54 -17.26 -4.62
CA TRP A 791 -27.56 -16.22 -4.93
C TRP A 791 -28.09 -15.29 -6.02
N ASP A 792 -27.77 -13.99 -5.96
CA ASP A 792 -28.09 -13.05 -7.03
C ASP A 792 -27.10 -13.14 -8.20
N ALA A 793 -27.46 -12.50 -9.32
CA ALA A 793 -26.63 -12.42 -10.54
C ALA A 793 -25.32 -11.64 -10.34
N THR A 794 -25.07 -11.11 -9.14
CA THR A 794 -23.90 -10.30 -8.77
C THR A 794 -22.95 -11.03 -7.82
N GLY A 795 -23.28 -12.29 -7.48
CA GLY A 795 -22.47 -13.18 -6.66
C GLY A 795 -22.82 -13.18 -5.17
N LEU A 796 -23.77 -12.34 -4.73
CA LEU A 796 -24.12 -12.18 -3.32
C LEU A 796 -25.24 -13.15 -2.91
N LEU A 797 -25.20 -13.62 -1.66
CA LEU A 797 -26.25 -14.50 -1.12
C LEU A 797 -27.53 -13.69 -0.95
N GLN A 798 -28.54 -13.97 -1.77
CA GLN A 798 -29.84 -13.29 -1.76
C GLN A 798 -30.77 -13.84 -0.68
N ALA A 799 -30.79 -15.17 -0.48
CA ALA A 799 -31.59 -15.80 0.56
C ALA A 799 -31.03 -17.15 1.06
N VAL A 800 -31.43 -17.53 2.27
CA VAL A 800 -31.25 -18.88 2.84
C VAL A 800 -32.62 -19.45 3.20
N GLU A 801 -32.93 -20.65 2.72
CA GLU A 801 -34.13 -21.40 3.08
C GLU A 801 -33.73 -22.53 4.03
N ARG A 802 -34.36 -22.61 5.20
CA ARG A 802 -34.02 -23.56 6.26
C ARG A 802 -34.92 -24.81 6.22
N PRO A 803 -34.49 -25.95 6.79
CA PRO A 803 -35.29 -27.18 6.83
C PRO A 803 -36.67 -27.04 7.52
N ASP A 804 -36.83 -26.07 8.41
CA ASP A 804 -38.11 -25.73 9.08
C ASP A 804 -39.02 -24.82 8.22
N GLY A 805 -38.61 -24.50 6.99
CA GLY A 805 -39.33 -23.63 6.05
C GLY A 805 -39.19 -22.14 6.32
N VAL A 806 -38.37 -21.72 7.29
CA VAL A 806 -38.05 -20.31 7.50
C VAL A 806 -37.09 -19.83 6.41
N ARG A 807 -37.41 -18.70 5.79
CA ARG A 807 -36.60 -18.06 4.75
C ARG A 807 -36.00 -16.75 5.26
N VAL A 808 -34.69 -16.61 5.13
CA VAL A 808 -33.93 -15.40 5.48
C VAL A 808 -33.51 -14.74 4.18
N GLU A 809 -33.92 -13.50 3.93
CA GLU A 809 -33.62 -12.73 2.71
C GLU A 809 -32.74 -11.52 3.01
N PHE A 810 -31.92 -11.12 2.04
CA PHE A 810 -30.95 -10.03 2.18
C PHE A 810 -31.08 -9.01 1.05
N VAL A 811 -30.87 -7.73 1.37
CA VAL A 811 -30.89 -6.62 0.39
C VAL A 811 -29.56 -5.87 0.45
N TYR A 812 -28.92 -5.68 -0.69
CA TYR A 812 -27.61 -5.03 -0.84
C TYR A 812 -27.70 -3.74 -1.67
N ASP A 813 -26.74 -2.84 -1.47
CA ASP A 813 -26.49 -1.75 -2.41
C ASP A 813 -25.44 -2.10 -3.47
N THR A 814 -25.17 -1.13 -4.35
CA THR A 814 -24.16 -1.16 -5.42
C THR A 814 -22.72 -1.33 -4.93
N PHE A 815 -22.47 -1.35 -3.62
CA PHE A 815 -21.15 -1.51 -3.01
C PHE A 815 -21.05 -2.83 -2.20
N ALA A 816 -21.99 -3.75 -2.43
CA ALA A 816 -22.19 -5.00 -1.69
C ALA A 816 -22.44 -4.82 -0.18
N ARG A 817 -22.76 -3.60 0.28
CA ARG A 817 -23.12 -3.38 1.70
C ARG A 817 -24.54 -3.89 1.91
N ARG A 818 -24.70 -4.81 2.85
CA ARG A 818 -26.02 -5.32 3.24
C ARG A 818 -26.81 -4.22 3.93
N LEU A 819 -27.87 -3.74 3.30
CA LEU A 819 -28.72 -2.67 3.83
C LEU A 819 -29.93 -3.21 4.60
N ALA A 820 -30.42 -4.41 4.28
CA ALA A 820 -31.46 -5.08 5.08
C ALA A 820 -31.30 -6.62 5.13
N LYS A 821 -31.89 -7.21 6.18
CA LYS A 821 -32.13 -8.66 6.35
C LYS A 821 -33.57 -8.86 6.80
N GLN A 822 -34.30 -9.81 6.21
CA GLN A 822 -35.69 -10.10 6.53
C GLN A 822 -35.83 -11.59 6.86
N VAL A 823 -36.61 -11.93 7.89
CA VAL A 823 -36.87 -13.32 8.29
C VAL A 823 -38.35 -13.61 8.16
N ILE A 824 -38.68 -14.64 7.37
CA ILE A 824 -40.02 -14.94 6.90
C ILE A 824 -40.38 -16.38 7.30
N ASP A 825 -41.59 -16.58 7.84
CA ASP A 825 -42.08 -17.90 8.25
C ASP A 825 -42.65 -18.72 7.06
N PRO A 826 -42.93 -20.03 7.25
CA PRO A 826 -43.51 -20.87 6.19
C PRO A 826 -44.89 -20.43 5.68
N ALA A 827 -45.54 -19.45 6.31
CA ALA A 827 -46.80 -18.85 5.88
C ALA A 827 -46.60 -17.48 5.18
N GLY A 828 -45.37 -17.10 4.87
CA GLY A 828 -45.03 -15.83 4.19
C GLY A 828 -45.07 -14.60 5.10
N ARG A 829 -45.18 -14.77 6.43
CA ARG A 829 -45.25 -13.66 7.38
C ARG A 829 -43.85 -13.27 7.82
N THR A 830 -43.57 -11.96 7.88
CA THR A 830 -42.28 -11.46 8.37
C THR A 830 -42.22 -11.55 9.88
N LEU A 831 -41.33 -12.40 10.39
CA LEU A 831 -41.02 -12.55 11.82
C LEU A 831 -40.09 -11.43 12.30
N SER A 832 -39.14 -11.02 11.46
CA SER A 832 -38.32 -9.83 11.74
C SER A 832 -37.83 -9.13 10.48
N PHE A 833 -37.60 -7.82 10.59
CA PHE A 833 -36.94 -7.01 9.58
C PHE A 833 -35.79 -6.23 10.24
N THR A 834 -34.59 -6.34 9.68
CA THR A 834 -33.38 -5.71 10.19
C THR A 834 -32.84 -4.72 9.17
N ARG A 835 -32.72 -3.44 9.53
CA ARG A 835 -32.07 -2.39 8.71
C ARG A 835 -30.64 -2.15 9.21
N TYR A 836 -29.68 -2.08 8.31
CA TYR A 836 -28.26 -1.81 8.59
C TYR A 836 -27.84 -0.45 8.03
N VAL A 837 -27.21 0.39 8.84
CA VAL A 837 -26.77 1.74 8.44
C VAL A 837 -25.24 1.79 8.42
N TRP A 838 -24.71 2.33 7.32
CA TRP A 838 -23.27 2.35 7.03
C TRP A 838 -22.70 3.78 6.98
N ASP A 839 -21.43 3.94 7.33
CA ASP A 839 -20.61 5.15 7.19
C ASP A 839 -19.45 4.79 6.25
N GLY A 840 -19.63 5.00 4.94
CA GLY A 840 -18.76 4.41 3.93
C GLY A 840 -18.73 2.89 4.05
N ALA A 841 -17.59 2.30 4.43
CA ALA A 841 -17.45 0.86 4.65
C ALA A 841 -17.72 0.38 6.10
N ARG A 842 -17.97 1.28 7.06
CA ARG A 842 -18.18 0.91 8.48
C ARG A 842 -19.66 0.71 8.79
N LEU A 843 -20.04 -0.40 9.42
CA LEU A 843 -21.36 -0.53 10.03
C LEU A 843 -21.43 0.38 11.27
N ILE A 844 -22.48 1.19 11.38
CA ILE A 844 -22.70 2.09 12.53
C ILE A 844 -24.00 1.81 13.29
N GLU A 845 -24.99 1.17 12.67
CA GLU A 845 -26.28 0.90 13.33
C GLU A 845 -26.99 -0.35 12.76
N GLU A 846 -27.58 -1.16 13.64
CA GLU A 846 -28.55 -2.22 13.35
C GLU A 846 -29.91 -1.83 13.96
N ARG A 847 -31.00 -2.00 13.21
CA ARG A 847 -32.37 -1.85 13.69
C ARG A 847 -33.17 -3.11 13.41
N LYS A 848 -33.31 -4.01 14.38
CA LYS A 848 -34.09 -5.26 14.27
C LYS A 848 -35.50 -5.03 14.82
N ARG A 849 -36.49 -5.10 13.94
CA ARG A 849 -37.93 -4.97 14.26
C ARG A 849 -38.59 -6.34 14.25
N THR A 850 -39.38 -6.62 15.27
CA THR A 850 -40.12 -7.89 15.47
C THR A 850 -41.56 -7.59 15.90
N ALA A 851 -42.35 -8.60 16.29
CA ALA A 851 -43.69 -8.38 16.87
C ALA A 851 -43.64 -7.72 18.27
N GLU A 852 -42.50 -7.85 18.97
CA GLU A 852 -42.27 -7.37 20.32
C GLU A 852 -41.79 -5.91 20.37
N GLY A 853 -41.21 -5.37 19.28
CA GLY A 853 -40.78 -3.98 19.19
C GLY A 853 -39.66 -3.70 18.16
N GLU A 854 -38.97 -2.56 18.32
CA GLU A 854 -37.75 -2.21 17.58
C GLU A 854 -36.54 -2.21 18.53
N ARG A 855 -35.57 -3.10 18.29
CA ARG A 855 -34.24 -3.10 18.92
C ARG A 855 -33.28 -2.28 18.05
N ILE A 856 -32.78 -1.16 18.58
CA ILE A 856 -31.72 -0.36 17.95
C ILE A 856 -30.41 -0.66 18.66
N ARG A 857 -29.41 -1.10 17.89
CA ARG A 857 -28.04 -1.36 18.34
C ARG A 857 -27.08 -0.46 17.56
N THR A 858 -26.35 0.41 18.24
CA THR A 858 -25.38 1.35 17.62
C THR A 858 -23.96 0.86 17.86
N PHE A 859 -23.08 0.93 16.85
CA PHE A 859 -21.69 0.47 16.94
C PHE A 859 -20.71 1.64 16.92
N LEU A 860 -19.68 1.56 17.78
CA LEU A 860 -18.50 2.43 17.74
C LEU A 860 -17.26 1.55 17.57
N THR A 861 -16.66 1.63 16.39
CA THR A 861 -15.31 1.14 16.10
C THR A 861 -14.30 2.27 16.21
N ASP A 862 -13.03 1.92 16.37
CA ASP A 862 -11.91 2.85 16.20
C ASP A 862 -11.80 3.30 14.73
N ASP A 863 -11.42 4.56 14.52
CA ASP A 863 -11.44 5.14 13.17
C ASP A 863 -10.31 4.62 12.28
N ASP A 864 -9.18 4.20 12.86
CA ASP A 864 -7.99 3.87 12.08
C ASP A 864 -7.79 2.35 11.96
N SER A 865 -8.00 1.60 13.05
CA SER A 865 -7.93 0.14 13.07
C SER A 865 -9.24 -0.56 12.75
N GLY A 866 -10.39 0.09 12.96
CA GLY A 866 -11.71 -0.55 12.85
C GLY A 866 -12.09 -1.48 14.01
N VAL A 867 -11.22 -1.66 15.01
CA VAL A 867 -11.48 -2.53 16.19
C VAL A 867 -12.69 -1.99 16.99
N PRO A 868 -13.63 -2.85 17.44
CA PRO A 868 -14.76 -2.40 18.26
C PRO A 868 -14.32 -1.76 19.59
N LEU A 869 -14.80 -0.54 19.86
CA LEU A 869 -14.55 0.19 21.11
C LEU A 869 -15.74 0.07 22.07
N ALA A 870 -16.96 0.19 21.54
CA ALA A 870 -18.21 0.10 22.29
C ALA A 870 -19.40 -0.22 21.37
N GLN A 871 -20.49 -0.68 21.98
CA GLN A 871 -21.80 -0.75 21.36
C GLN A 871 -22.86 -0.18 22.32
N ALA A 872 -23.97 0.31 21.79
CA ALA A 872 -25.14 0.69 22.56
C ALA A 872 -26.34 -0.16 22.19
N GLU A 873 -27.19 -0.47 23.17
CA GLU A 873 -28.53 -1.01 22.94
C GLU A 873 -29.55 -0.18 23.72
N GLY A 874 -30.55 0.36 23.01
CA GLY A 874 -31.48 1.32 23.60
C GLY A 874 -30.75 2.58 24.08
N ASN A 875 -30.67 2.78 25.41
CA ASN A 875 -29.94 3.87 26.08
C ASN A 875 -28.60 3.46 26.72
N GLU A 876 -28.34 2.16 26.88
CA GLU A 876 -27.15 1.68 27.58
C GLU A 876 -25.97 1.50 26.61
N TRP A 877 -24.77 1.94 27.02
CA TRP A 877 -23.50 1.67 26.33
C TRP A 877 -22.73 0.59 27.08
N LEU A 878 -22.26 -0.42 26.33
CA LEU A 878 -21.33 -1.45 26.77
C LEU A 878 -20.01 -1.31 25.99
N PHE A 879 -18.90 -1.51 26.69
CA PHE A 879 -17.56 -1.25 26.20
C PHE A 879 -16.87 -2.57 25.85
N CYS A 880 -16.23 -2.61 24.68
CA CYS A 880 -15.67 -3.82 24.12
C CYS A 880 -14.25 -4.07 24.63
N VAL A 881 -14.02 -5.26 25.18
CA VAL A 881 -12.69 -5.86 25.32
C VAL A 881 -12.48 -6.74 24.11
N ALA A 882 -11.85 -6.16 23.08
CA ALA A 882 -11.53 -6.82 21.83
C ALA A 882 -10.01 -6.98 21.65
N ASP A 883 -9.59 -8.02 20.94
CA ASP A 883 -8.20 -8.23 20.54
C ASP A 883 -7.83 -7.42 19.28
N GLU A 884 -6.59 -7.54 18.81
CA GLU A 884 -6.13 -6.89 17.59
C GLU A 884 -6.84 -7.39 16.31
N LEU A 885 -7.41 -8.60 16.33
CA LEU A 885 -8.22 -9.17 15.24
C LEU A 885 -9.66 -8.60 15.22
N GLY A 886 -9.98 -7.69 16.14
CA GLY A 886 -11.29 -7.09 16.30
C GLY A 886 -12.32 -7.99 16.98
N ALA A 887 -11.95 -9.20 17.39
CA ALA A 887 -12.88 -10.13 18.02
C ALA A 887 -13.22 -9.65 19.44
N ILE A 888 -14.50 -9.50 19.74
CA ILE A 888 -14.98 -9.09 21.07
C ILE A 888 -15.08 -10.32 21.96
N HIS A 889 -14.26 -10.38 23.01
CA HIS A 889 -14.24 -11.48 23.99
C HIS A 889 -15.03 -11.13 25.25
N HIS A 890 -15.09 -9.85 25.65
CA HIS A 890 -15.92 -9.40 26.76
C HIS A 890 -16.59 -8.05 26.48
N LEU A 891 -17.75 -7.84 27.11
CA LEU A 891 -18.48 -6.59 27.17
C LEU A 891 -18.59 -6.15 28.63
N VAL A 892 -18.25 -4.90 28.91
CA VAL A 892 -18.26 -4.33 30.28
C VAL A 892 -19.11 -3.06 30.35
N ARG A 893 -19.70 -2.79 31.51
CA ARG A 893 -20.45 -1.55 31.80
C ARG A 893 -19.51 -0.37 32.01
N GLY A 894 -20.06 0.85 32.00
CA GLY A 894 -19.27 2.09 32.15
C GLY A 894 -18.48 2.24 33.46
N ASP A 895 -18.79 1.42 34.47
CA ASP A 895 -18.09 1.35 35.75
C ASP A 895 -17.03 0.23 35.80
N GLY A 896 -16.87 -0.56 34.73
CA GLY A 896 -15.93 -1.68 34.63
C GLY A 896 -16.48 -3.05 35.06
N GLN A 897 -17.75 -3.16 35.45
CA GLN A 897 -18.37 -4.47 35.71
C GLN A 897 -18.59 -5.27 34.43
N LEU A 898 -18.43 -6.59 34.50
CA LEU A 898 -18.69 -7.50 33.39
C LEU A 898 -20.19 -7.57 33.07
N ALA A 899 -20.55 -7.43 31.79
CA ALA A 899 -21.93 -7.57 31.28
C ALA A 899 -22.12 -8.85 30.45
N GLY A 900 -21.06 -9.34 29.80
CA GLY A 900 -21.03 -10.64 29.14
C GLY A 900 -19.64 -11.02 28.62
N SER A 901 -19.40 -12.32 28.49
CA SER A 901 -18.16 -12.92 27.98
C SER A 901 -18.48 -13.93 26.88
N MET A 902 -17.61 -14.02 25.87
CA MET A 902 -17.77 -14.84 24.66
C MET A 902 -16.47 -15.58 24.37
N LEU A 903 -16.44 -16.89 24.57
CA LEU A 903 -15.36 -17.76 24.13
C LEU A 903 -15.64 -18.20 22.69
N ARG A 904 -14.68 -17.96 21.81
CA ARG A 904 -14.71 -18.41 20.42
C ARG A 904 -13.65 -19.49 20.18
N ASP A 905 -13.94 -20.41 19.27
CA ASP A 905 -12.91 -21.24 18.67
C ASP A 905 -11.98 -20.35 17.81
N PRO A 906 -10.76 -20.80 17.46
CA PRO A 906 -9.82 -20.01 16.68
C PRO A 906 -10.33 -19.59 15.29
N TRP A 907 -11.37 -20.25 14.78
CA TRP A 907 -12.00 -19.98 13.49
C TRP A 907 -13.26 -19.09 13.65
N GLY A 908 -13.48 -18.53 14.84
CA GLY A 908 -14.49 -17.52 15.15
C GLY A 908 -15.83 -18.06 15.64
N GLY A 909 -16.05 -19.38 15.59
CA GLY A 909 -17.28 -20.01 16.05
C GLY A 909 -17.50 -19.84 17.55
N MET A 910 -18.75 -19.69 17.99
CA MET A 910 -19.08 -19.44 19.40
C MET A 910 -19.13 -20.75 20.20
N GLU A 911 -18.26 -20.90 21.20
CA GLU A 911 -18.21 -22.09 22.06
C GLU A 911 -19.02 -21.94 23.34
N ARG A 912 -18.82 -20.82 24.06
CA ARG A 912 -19.40 -20.56 25.37
C ARG A 912 -19.68 -19.07 25.53
N ARG A 913 -20.85 -18.75 26.07
CA ARG A 913 -21.24 -17.39 26.46
C ARG A 913 -21.60 -17.37 27.94
N GLU A 914 -21.28 -16.27 28.60
CA GLU A 914 -21.69 -15.99 29.98
C GLU A 914 -22.20 -14.56 30.10
N GLY A 915 -23.13 -14.31 31.02
CA GLY A 915 -23.78 -13.02 31.20
C GLY A 915 -24.82 -12.69 30.12
N ASP A 916 -25.57 -11.62 30.38
CA ASP A 916 -26.75 -11.27 29.59
C ASP A 916 -26.39 -10.59 28.25
N ALA A 917 -25.22 -9.94 28.16
CA ALA A 917 -24.81 -9.19 26.97
C ALA A 917 -24.20 -10.07 25.86
N GLU A 918 -24.24 -9.55 24.63
CA GLU A 918 -23.73 -10.15 23.39
C GLU A 918 -23.24 -9.07 22.44
N ALA A 919 -22.33 -9.41 21.51
CA ALA A 919 -22.08 -8.61 20.33
C ALA A 919 -22.25 -9.49 19.07
N PRO A 920 -22.92 -9.00 18.00
CA PRO A 920 -23.09 -9.73 16.75
C PRO A 920 -21.85 -9.67 15.85
N LEU A 921 -20.81 -8.91 16.24
CA LEU A 921 -19.56 -8.78 15.50
C LEU A 921 -18.66 -10.00 15.77
N GLY A 922 -18.11 -10.58 14.70
CA GLY A 922 -17.16 -11.70 14.75
C GLY A 922 -15.72 -11.22 14.85
N PHE A 923 -14.84 -11.73 14.00
CA PHE A 923 -13.60 -11.02 13.67
C PHE A 923 -13.89 -9.71 12.93
N LEU A 924 -12.88 -8.88 12.72
CA LEU A 924 -13.05 -7.58 12.06
C LEU A 924 -13.71 -7.70 10.68
N GLY A 925 -14.75 -6.91 10.45
CA GLY A 925 -15.60 -6.94 9.24
C GLY A 925 -16.73 -7.96 9.26
N GLN A 926 -16.76 -8.91 10.21
CA GLN A 926 -17.77 -9.97 10.26
C GLN A 926 -19.03 -9.56 11.04
N ILE A 927 -20.20 -9.87 10.49
CA ILE A 927 -21.49 -9.85 11.22
C ILE A 927 -22.04 -11.27 11.27
N ALA A 928 -22.23 -11.82 12.47
CA ALA A 928 -22.84 -13.14 12.67
C ALA A 928 -24.37 -13.06 12.50
N ASP A 929 -24.94 -13.95 11.67
CA ASP A 929 -26.38 -14.15 11.53
C ASP A 929 -26.82 -15.39 12.32
N GLU A 930 -27.38 -15.17 13.50
CA GLU A 930 -28.03 -16.20 14.33
C GLU A 930 -29.01 -17.07 13.53
N GLU A 931 -29.72 -16.48 12.58
CA GLU A 931 -30.80 -17.14 11.85
C GLU A 931 -30.29 -18.07 10.74
N THR A 932 -29.01 -18.00 10.35
CA THR A 932 -28.40 -18.89 9.33
C THR A 932 -27.19 -19.69 9.85
N GLY A 933 -26.57 -19.22 10.94
CA GLY A 933 -25.28 -19.72 11.44
C GLY A 933 -24.08 -19.21 10.64
N LEU A 934 -24.28 -18.33 9.65
CA LEU A 934 -23.22 -17.79 8.80
C LEU A 934 -22.75 -16.41 9.27
N TYR A 935 -21.53 -16.07 8.88
CA TYR A 935 -20.91 -14.78 9.17
C TYR A 935 -20.77 -14.02 7.84
N TYR A 936 -21.34 -12.82 7.78
CA TYR A 936 -21.28 -11.94 6.62
C TYR A 936 -19.96 -11.15 6.62
N ASN A 937 -19.13 -11.37 5.61
CA ASN A 937 -17.87 -10.67 5.32
C ASN A 937 -18.05 -9.90 3.99
N ARG A 938 -18.78 -8.78 4.01
CA ARG A 938 -19.09 -7.87 2.87
C ARG A 938 -19.41 -8.53 1.52
N TYR A 939 -18.43 -9.01 0.76
CA TYR A 939 -18.59 -9.67 -0.54
C TYR A 939 -18.80 -11.19 -0.46
N ARG A 940 -18.52 -11.84 0.68
CA ARG A 940 -18.69 -13.30 0.89
C ARG A 940 -19.43 -13.64 2.20
N TYR A 941 -19.90 -14.88 2.29
CA TYR A 941 -20.42 -15.49 3.52
C TYR A 941 -19.53 -16.64 3.98
N TYR A 942 -19.13 -16.58 5.24
CA TYR A 942 -18.24 -17.51 5.95
C TYR A 942 -19.06 -18.47 6.82
N ASP A 943 -18.68 -19.75 6.87
CA ASP A 943 -19.25 -20.72 7.81
C ASP A 943 -18.18 -21.13 8.84
N PRO A 944 -18.27 -20.67 10.11
CA PRO A 944 -17.29 -20.99 11.14
C PRO A 944 -17.25 -22.48 11.48
N ARG A 945 -18.31 -23.25 11.21
CA ARG A 945 -18.34 -24.71 11.45
C ARG A 945 -17.47 -25.47 10.45
N LEU A 946 -17.19 -24.85 9.30
CA LEU A 946 -16.39 -25.40 8.21
C LEU A 946 -15.01 -24.73 8.07
N GLY A 947 -14.79 -23.59 8.73
CA GLY A 947 -13.54 -22.82 8.65
C GLY A 947 -13.31 -22.14 7.29
N ARG A 948 -14.34 -21.97 6.46
CA ARG A 948 -14.20 -21.50 5.06
C ARG A 948 -15.41 -20.71 4.53
N TYR A 949 -15.20 -20.05 3.39
CA TYR A 949 -16.26 -19.40 2.63
C TYR A 949 -17.14 -20.38 1.85
N LEU A 950 -18.41 -20.03 1.67
CA LEU A 950 -19.40 -20.77 0.87
C LEU A 950 -19.39 -20.41 -0.64
N SER A 951 -18.53 -19.47 -1.03
CA SER A 951 -18.39 -18.95 -2.40
C SER A 951 -16.91 -18.72 -2.71
N PRO A 952 -16.47 -18.86 -3.97
CA PRO A 952 -15.10 -18.55 -4.36
C PRO A 952 -14.84 -17.04 -4.27
N ASP A 953 -13.58 -16.67 -4.17
CA ASP A 953 -13.15 -15.27 -4.16
C ASP A 953 -13.57 -14.50 -5.44
N PRO A 954 -14.31 -13.38 -5.33
CA PRO A 954 -14.63 -12.51 -6.47
C PRO A 954 -13.39 -11.97 -7.21
N LEU A 955 -12.24 -11.86 -6.53
CA LEU A 955 -10.98 -11.45 -7.14
C LEU A 955 -10.32 -12.55 -7.99
N GLY A 956 -10.73 -13.82 -7.85
CA GLY A 956 -10.06 -14.96 -8.47
C GLY A 956 -8.71 -15.22 -7.79
N VAL A 957 -7.68 -15.58 -8.56
CA VAL A 957 -6.35 -15.92 -8.02
C VAL A 957 -5.69 -14.80 -7.20
N TYR A 958 -6.10 -13.54 -7.38
CA TYR A 958 -5.63 -12.41 -6.58
C TYR A 958 -6.09 -12.47 -5.11
N GLY A 959 -7.17 -13.18 -4.79
CA GLY A 959 -7.58 -13.46 -3.41
C GLY A 959 -6.83 -14.64 -2.79
N GLY A 960 -6.25 -15.52 -3.62
CA GLY A 960 -5.47 -16.68 -3.21
C GLY A 960 -5.59 -17.86 -4.19
N LEU A 961 -4.75 -18.87 -4.05
CA LEU A 961 -4.86 -20.11 -4.86
C LEU A 961 -6.05 -20.97 -4.43
N ASN A 962 -6.31 -21.04 -3.11
CA ASN A 962 -7.55 -21.61 -2.58
C ASN A 962 -8.61 -20.51 -2.41
N LEU A 963 -9.49 -20.41 -3.41
CA LEU A 963 -10.54 -19.37 -3.51
C LEU A 963 -11.57 -19.36 -2.35
N PHE A 964 -11.54 -20.36 -1.45
CA PHE A 964 -12.50 -20.50 -0.36
C PHE A 964 -11.88 -20.39 1.04
N ALA A 965 -10.55 -20.36 1.15
CA ALA A 965 -9.87 -20.30 2.44
C ALA A 965 -10.16 -18.97 3.17
N TYR A 966 -10.23 -19.02 4.50
CA TYR A 966 -10.30 -17.83 5.34
C TYR A 966 -8.92 -17.56 5.96
N ALA A 967 -8.54 -16.28 6.05
CA ALA A 967 -7.37 -15.82 6.80
C ALA A 967 -6.04 -16.57 6.48
N ASP A 968 -5.80 -16.96 5.23
CA ASP A 968 -4.64 -17.80 4.83
C ASP A 968 -4.48 -19.14 5.61
N ASN A 969 -5.57 -19.63 6.20
CA ASN A 969 -5.60 -20.74 7.17
C ASN A 969 -4.84 -20.45 8.49
N ASP A 970 -4.64 -19.18 8.84
CA ASP A 970 -4.28 -18.75 10.20
C ASP A 970 -5.16 -17.58 10.71
N PRO A 971 -6.38 -17.88 11.16
CA PRO A 971 -7.27 -16.88 11.78
C PRO A 971 -6.81 -16.35 13.14
N SER A 972 -5.63 -16.73 13.66
CA SER A 972 -5.05 -16.13 14.89
C SER A 972 -4.12 -14.94 14.64
N THR A 973 -3.76 -14.65 13.38
CA THR A 973 -2.97 -13.46 13.00
C THR A 973 -3.54 -12.69 11.81
N HIS A 974 -4.36 -13.36 10.98
CA HIS A 974 -4.97 -12.79 9.79
C HIS A 974 -6.50 -12.68 9.92
N VAL A 975 -7.08 -11.67 9.27
CA VAL A 975 -8.53 -11.48 9.08
C VAL A 975 -8.82 -11.18 7.61
N ASP A 976 -10.06 -11.37 7.14
CA ASP A 976 -10.49 -10.90 5.81
C ASP A 976 -11.75 -10.03 5.94
N PRO A 977 -11.59 -8.71 6.22
CA PRO A 977 -12.70 -7.82 6.56
C PRO A 977 -13.72 -7.60 5.44
N GLU A 978 -13.31 -7.79 4.19
CA GLU A 978 -14.19 -7.58 3.03
C GLU A 978 -14.67 -8.89 2.39
N GLY A 979 -14.10 -10.04 2.75
CA GLY A 979 -14.35 -11.26 2.01
C GLY A 979 -13.70 -11.25 0.63
N LEU A 980 -12.47 -10.72 0.51
CA LEU A 980 -11.72 -10.58 -0.76
C LEU A 980 -10.22 -10.89 -0.68
N PHE A 981 -9.57 -10.72 0.48
CA PHE A 981 -8.17 -11.10 0.68
C PHE A 981 -7.77 -11.02 2.15
N PRO A 982 -6.93 -11.95 2.64
CA PRO A 982 -6.46 -11.93 4.02
C PRO A 982 -5.53 -10.73 4.31
N GLN A 983 -5.59 -10.27 5.55
CA GLN A 983 -4.92 -9.10 6.09
C GLN A 983 -4.35 -9.44 7.46
N ALA A 984 -3.03 -9.29 7.65
CA ALA A 984 -2.42 -9.50 8.95
C ALA A 984 -2.56 -8.23 9.80
N VAL A 985 -2.69 -8.39 11.11
CA VAL A 985 -2.69 -7.23 12.01
C VAL A 985 -1.27 -6.92 12.44
N ILE A 986 -0.73 -5.78 11.99
CA ILE A 986 0.61 -5.30 12.33
C ILE A 986 0.51 -3.91 12.95
N THR A 987 0.52 -3.91 14.28
CA THR A 987 0.63 -2.72 15.11
C THR A 987 1.89 -1.92 14.79
N GLN A 988 1.79 -0.58 14.80
CA GLN A 988 2.95 0.31 14.59
C GLN A 988 3.02 1.37 15.70
N PRO A 989 4.18 2.03 15.89
CA PRO A 989 4.33 3.09 16.89
C PRO A 989 3.37 4.25 16.62
N GLY A 990 2.34 4.32 17.45
CA GLY A 990 1.29 5.34 17.40
C GLY A 990 -0.12 4.76 17.33
N ARG A 991 -0.38 3.73 16.49
CA ARG A 991 -1.72 3.16 16.31
C ARG A 991 -1.64 1.66 15.95
N PRO A 992 -2.60 0.82 16.39
CA PRO A 992 -2.83 -0.47 15.75
C PRO A 992 -3.22 -0.22 14.29
N ASN A 993 -2.52 -0.85 13.35
CA ASN A 993 -2.80 -0.80 11.93
C ASN A 993 -3.14 -2.22 11.46
N ILE A 994 -4.16 -2.35 10.60
CA ILE A 994 -4.39 -3.59 9.85
C ILE A 994 -3.63 -3.46 8.54
N VAL A 995 -2.81 -4.45 8.23
CA VAL A 995 -2.00 -4.47 7.01
C VAL A 995 -2.47 -5.63 6.15
N GLY A 996 -3.28 -5.30 5.17
CA GLY A 996 -3.63 -6.23 4.11
C GLY A 996 -2.41 -6.84 3.44
N ARG A 997 -2.57 -8.04 2.85
CA ARG A 997 -1.68 -8.54 1.77
C ARG A 997 -1.31 -7.44 0.76
N SER A 998 -2.22 -6.47 0.60
CA SER A 998 -2.05 -5.20 -0.08
C SER A 998 -0.80 -4.39 0.31
N GLY A 999 0.36 -4.82 -0.19
CA GLY A 999 1.24 -3.91 -0.93
C GLY A 999 0.54 -3.45 -2.21
N GLN A 1000 -0.59 -2.74 -2.05
CA GLN A 1000 -1.72 -2.60 -2.99
C GLN A 1000 -2.51 -3.89 -3.28
N VAL A 1001 -3.83 -3.75 -3.42
CA VAL A 1001 -4.55 -4.58 -4.40
C VAL A 1001 -4.15 -4.04 -5.76
N PRO A 1002 -3.55 -4.84 -6.67
CA PRO A 1002 -3.21 -4.35 -8.00
C PRO A 1002 -4.47 -3.90 -8.72
N GLN A 1003 -4.37 -2.84 -9.53
CA GLN A 1003 -5.42 -2.63 -10.53
C GLN A 1003 -5.40 -3.83 -11.49
N ARG A 1004 -6.58 -4.23 -11.99
CA ARG A 1004 -6.83 -5.50 -12.72
C ARG A 1004 -6.20 -5.57 -14.15
N GLY A 1005 -5.06 -4.92 -14.34
CA GLY A 1005 -4.31 -4.79 -15.58
C GLY A 1005 -2.88 -4.30 -15.36
N ASP A 1006 -2.22 -4.74 -14.27
CA ASP A 1006 -0.76 -4.62 -14.11
C ASP A 1006 -0.08 -5.89 -14.67
N PRO A 1007 0.51 -5.87 -15.88
CA PRO A 1007 0.92 -7.11 -16.57
C PRO A 1007 2.06 -7.88 -15.89
N GLY A 1008 2.72 -7.26 -14.90
CA GLY A 1008 3.81 -7.84 -14.12
C GLY A 1008 3.49 -8.06 -12.64
N PHE A 1009 2.25 -7.87 -12.18
CA PHE A 1009 1.89 -8.27 -10.81
C PHE A 1009 1.49 -9.74 -10.76
N ASP A 1010 2.27 -10.48 -10.01
CA ASP A 1010 2.16 -11.92 -9.83
C ASP A 1010 1.35 -12.24 -8.54
N PRO A 1011 0.24 -13.01 -8.63
CA PRO A 1011 -0.57 -13.36 -7.46
C PRO A 1011 0.17 -14.18 -6.40
N ALA A 1012 1.18 -14.97 -6.79
CA ALA A 1012 2.03 -15.76 -5.90
C ALA A 1012 3.21 -14.94 -5.32
N VAL A 1013 3.71 -13.89 -6.00
CA VAL A 1013 4.52 -12.83 -5.37
C VAL A 1013 3.75 -12.25 -4.17
N GLY A 1014 2.46 -11.96 -4.34
CA GLY A 1014 1.57 -11.52 -3.26
C GLY A 1014 1.36 -12.55 -2.14
N TYR A 1015 1.53 -13.85 -2.44
CA TYR A 1015 1.45 -14.95 -1.46
C TYR A 1015 2.76 -15.14 -0.69
N ALA A 1016 3.91 -14.92 -1.33
CA ALA A 1016 5.23 -15.14 -0.75
C ALA A 1016 5.73 -13.93 0.05
N HIS A 1017 5.72 -12.73 -0.54
CA HIS A 1017 6.34 -11.52 0.02
C HIS A 1017 5.75 -11.02 1.35
N TYR A 1018 4.64 -11.59 1.83
CA TYR A 1018 3.98 -11.14 3.05
C TYR A 1018 4.47 -11.85 4.33
N ASN A 1019 4.89 -13.11 4.25
CA ASN A 1019 5.43 -13.81 5.43
C ASN A 1019 6.74 -13.15 5.95
N ALA A 1020 7.40 -12.34 5.12
CA ALA A 1020 8.52 -11.47 5.49
C ALA A 1020 8.14 -10.15 6.20
N ARG A 1021 6.86 -9.85 6.39
CA ARG A 1021 6.40 -8.61 7.05
C ARG A 1021 5.96 -8.79 8.49
N VAL A 1022 5.36 -9.94 8.84
CA VAL A 1022 4.81 -10.14 10.20
C VAL A 1022 5.94 -10.18 11.24
N ALA A 1023 7.06 -10.80 10.91
CA ALA A 1023 8.26 -10.88 11.73
C ALA A 1023 9.03 -9.55 11.89
N LEU A 1024 8.66 -8.47 11.17
CA LEU A 1024 9.49 -7.28 11.02
C LEU A 1024 8.70 -5.97 11.02
N GLY A 1025 9.02 -5.10 11.99
CA GLY A 1025 8.54 -3.71 12.05
C GLY A 1025 9.01 -2.87 10.85
N GLY A 1026 8.30 -2.98 9.73
CA GLY A 1026 8.72 -2.49 8.42
C GLY A 1026 9.63 -3.48 7.72
N GLY A 1027 9.23 -3.96 6.54
CA GLY A 1027 9.89 -5.05 5.84
C GLY A 1027 11.25 -4.68 5.21
N PRO A 1028 11.96 -5.69 4.68
CA PRO A 1028 13.28 -5.51 4.09
C PRO A 1028 13.18 -4.84 2.71
N GLY A 1029 13.13 -3.51 2.68
CA GLY A 1029 13.29 -2.75 1.45
C GLY A 1029 14.70 -2.91 0.86
N ARG A 1030 14.80 -2.71 -0.46
CA ARG A 1030 16.09 -2.49 -1.14
C ARG A 1030 16.91 -1.37 -0.45
N PRO A 1031 18.23 -1.27 -0.68
CA PRO A 1031 19.08 -0.19 -0.18
C PRO A 1031 18.36 1.15 -0.18
N VAL A 1032 18.12 1.71 1.00
CA VAL A 1032 17.45 3.01 1.17
C VAL A 1032 18.45 4.13 0.89
N GLY A 1033 19.09 4.10 -0.28
CA GLY A 1033 19.86 5.19 -0.85
C GLY A 1033 18.89 6.16 -1.50
N ASN A 1034 18.46 7.17 -0.75
CA ASN A 1034 17.42 8.16 -1.11
C ASN A 1034 16.00 7.62 -1.41
N GLU A 1035 15.78 6.31 -1.62
CA GLU A 1035 14.43 5.71 -1.80
C GLU A 1035 13.56 5.67 -0.51
N GLY A 1036 13.91 6.48 0.51
CA GLY A 1036 13.05 6.73 1.67
C GLY A 1036 11.85 7.65 1.39
N CYS A 1037 11.66 8.05 0.13
CA CYS A 1037 10.56 8.87 -0.35
C CYS A 1037 9.64 8.01 -1.22
N ALA A 1038 8.40 7.78 -0.79
CA ALA A 1038 7.49 6.85 -1.46
C ALA A 1038 7.12 7.29 -2.87
N GLU A 1039 7.14 8.60 -3.15
CA GLU A 1039 7.05 9.18 -4.49
C GLU A 1039 8.15 8.65 -5.42
N ILE A 1040 9.41 8.54 -4.96
CA ILE A 1040 10.51 8.02 -5.81
C ILE A 1040 10.28 6.54 -6.13
N SER A 1041 9.82 5.74 -5.17
CA SER A 1041 9.52 4.33 -5.39
C SER A 1041 8.28 4.14 -6.30
N ALA A 1042 7.24 4.94 -6.12
CA ALA A 1042 6.07 4.96 -7.02
C ALA A 1042 6.42 5.42 -8.44
N LEU A 1043 7.36 6.37 -8.58
CA LEU A 1043 7.94 6.74 -9.86
C LEU A 1043 8.85 5.65 -10.42
N HIS A 1044 9.60 4.92 -9.60
CA HIS A 1044 10.40 3.77 -10.05
C HIS A 1044 9.48 2.68 -10.61
N GLN A 1045 8.46 2.29 -9.85
CA GLN A 1045 7.43 1.34 -10.28
C GLN A 1045 6.75 1.81 -11.57
N MET A 1046 6.34 3.06 -11.66
CA MET A 1046 5.70 3.58 -12.88
C MET A 1046 6.68 3.72 -14.06
N ALA A 1047 7.97 3.97 -13.83
CA ALA A 1047 9.01 3.94 -14.86
C ALA A 1047 9.25 2.51 -15.38
N GLN A 1048 9.09 1.51 -14.51
CA GLN A 1048 9.24 0.10 -14.81
C GLN A 1048 8.01 -0.41 -15.56
N GLN A 1049 6.81 -0.12 -15.05
CA GLN A 1049 5.53 -0.41 -15.72
C GLN A 1049 5.44 0.28 -17.10
N ILE A 1050 5.94 1.50 -17.25
CA ILE A 1050 6.05 2.15 -18.58
C ILE A 1050 6.94 1.37 -19.56
N ARG A 1051 7.99 0.70 -19.09
CA ARG A 1051 8.84 -0.16 -19.93
C ARG A 1051 8.17 -1.50 -20.21
N ASN A 1052 7.46 -2.06 -19.23
CA ASN A 1052 6.69 -3.28 -19.38
C ASN A 1052 5.54 -3.11 -20.40
N ASP A 1053 4.88 -1.94 -20.38
CA ASP A 1053 3.81 -1.54 -21.30
C ASP A 1053 4.33 -0.96 -22.63
N ASN A 1054 5.65 -0.89 -22.81
CA ASN A 1054 6.31 -0.62 -24.10
C ASN A 1054 7.36 -1.73 -24.35
N PRO A 1055 6.95 -3.01 -24.37
CA PRO A 1055 7.87 -4.13 -24.48
C PRO A 1055 8.64 -4.04 -25.82
N GLY A 1056 9.87 -4.57 -25.84
CA GLY A 1056 10.78 -4.44 -26.99
C GLY A 1056 11.42 -3.06 -27.18
N ARG A 1057 10.79 -1.95 -26.76
CA ARG A 1057 11.35 -0.59 -26.91
C ARG A 1057 12.33 -0.26 -25.80
N ARG A 1058 13.63 -0.11 -26.11
CA ARG A 1058 14.69 0.27 -25.16
C ARG A 1058 14.66 1.76 -24.76
N MET A 1059 13.58 2.20 -24.13
CA MET A 1059 13.29 3.61 -23.81
C MET A 1059 14.37 4.27 -22.95
N SER A 1060 14.85 5.44 -23.38
CA SER A 1060 15.71 6.32 -22.59
C SER A 1060 14.98 6.86 -21.35
N ARG A 1061 15.75 7.32 -20.34
CA ARG A 1061 15.17 7.98 -19.14
C ARG A 1061 14.28 9.18 -19.50
N ALA A 1062 14.55 9.88 -20.60
CA ALA A 1062 13.74 11.01 -21.06
C ALA A 1062 12.41 10.58 -21.71
N GLU A 1063 12.38 9.48 -22.46
CA GLU A 1063 11.12 8.94 -23.02
C GLU A 1063 10.21 8.39 -21.93
N VAL A 1064 10.77 7.62 -20.99
CA VAL A 1064 10.02 7.11 -19.82
C VAL A 1064 9.42 8.27 -19.02
N ARG A 1065 10.18 9.37 -18.84
CA ARG A 1065 9.70 10.60 -18.20
C ARG A 1065 8.51 11.25 -18.93
N ARG A 1066 8.56 11.32 -20.27
CA ARG A 1066 7.47 11.89 -21.08
C ARG A 1066 6.22 11.03 -21.05
N GLU A 1067 6.38 9.71 -20.98
CA GLU A 1067 5.27 8.77 -20.86
C GLU A 1067 4.66 8.76 -19.43
N MET A 1068 5.45 8.97 -18.38
CA MET A 1068 4.95 9.27 -17.02
C MET A 1068 4.07 10.52 -17.04
N GLN A 1069 4.60 11.61 -17.58
CA GLN A 1069 3.87 12.88 -17.73
C GLN A 1069 2.56 12.65 -18.49
N ARG A 1070 2.52 11.80 -19.54
CA ARG A 1070 1.27 11.45 -20.24
C ARG A 1070 0.27 10.77 -19.31
N ARG A 1071 0.67 9.70 -18.63
CA ARG A 1071 -0.21 8.88 -17.78
C ARG A 1071 -0.77 9.65 -16.58
N PHE A 1072 0.06 10.40 -15.86
CA PHE A 1072 -0.39 11.21 -14.72
C PHE A 1072 -1.37 12.32 -15.12
N ARG A 1073 -1.39 12.74 -16.40
CA ARG A 1073 -2.40 13.66 -16.96
C ARG A 1073 -3.64 12.96 -17.49
N ASN A 1074 -3.62 11.63 -17.66
CA ASN A 1074 -4.76 10.78 -17.98
C ASN A 1074 -5.40 10.17 -16.70
N GLY A 1075 -5.30 10.86 -15.55
CA GLY A 1075 -5.92 10.42 -14.29
C GLY A 1075 -5.25 9.27 -13.55
N ALA A 1076 -4.14 8.70 -14.07
CA ALA A 1076 -3.37 7.70 -13.34
C ALA A 1076 -2.86 8.29 -12.00
N ARG A 1077 -2.97 7.52 -10.91
CA ARG A 1077 -2.59 7.98 -9.57
C ARG A 1077 -1.27 7.40 -9.10
N MET A 1078 -0.38 8.25 -8.62
CA MET A 1078 0.88 7.88 -7.96
C MET A 1078 0.60 7.49 -6.50
N SER A 1079 0.69 6.22 -6.14
CA SER A 1079 0.50 5.78 -4.75
C SER A 1079 1.73 6.07 -3.90
N THR A 1080 1.60 6.95 -2.90
CA THR A 1080 2.69 7.21 -1.93
C THR A 1080 2.56 6.39 -0.65
N ASN A 1081 1.66 5.40 -0.64
CA ASN A 1081 1.90 4.20 0.16
C ASN A 1081 3.09 3.47 -0.47
N ASN A 1082 4.25 3.50 0.20
CA ASN A 1082 5.43 2.80 -0.26
C ASN A 1082 5.15 1.29 -0.19
N GLY A 1083 5.03 0.61 -1.33
CA GLY A 1083 4.46 -0.75 -1.46
C GLY A 1083 5.19 -1.86 -0.70
N MET A 1084 6.26 -1.54 0.03
CA MET A 1084 7.01 -2.41 0.93
C MET A 1084 6.49 -2.38 2.39
N ASN A 1085 5.91 -1.27 2.87
CA ASN A 1085 5.38 -1.13 4.24
C ASN A 1085 3.92 -0.64 4.25
N GLY A 1086 3.00 -1.47 4.74
CA GLY A 1086 1.64 -1.01 5.07
C GLY A 1086 1.63 -0.12 6.32
N GLY A 1087 0.54 0.62 6.53
CA GLY A 1087 0.27 1.38 7.77
C GLY A 1087 1.12 2.65 8.01
N GLY A 1088 2.27 2.79 7.35
CA GLY A 1088 3.10 3.99 7.48
C GLY A 1088 2.35 5.24 7.00
N PRO A 1089 2.41 6.38 7.74
CA PRO A 1089 1.74 7.60 7.34
C PRO A 1089 2.29 8.09 6.00
N ALA A 1090 1.41 8.54 5.11
CA ALA A 1090 1.80 9.08 3.82
C ALA A 1090 2.72 10.29 4.04
N MET A 1091 4.03 10.11 3.78
CA MET A 1091 4.96 11.21 3.98
C MET A 1091 4.65 12.31 2.98
N CYS A 1092 4.52 13.56 3.46
CA CYS A 1092 4.50 14.71 2.57
C CYS A 1092 5.78 14.67 1.71
N PRO A 1093 5.67 14.90 0.38
CA PRO A 1093 6.75 14.63 -0.55
C PRO A 1093 8.03 15.34 -0.13
N CYS A 1094 9.12 14.58 0.03
CA CYS A 1094 10.43 15.18 0.29
C CYS A 1094 10.77 16.15 -0.84
N HIS A 1095 11.61 17.15 -0.60
CA HIS A 1095 11.87 18.21 -1.58
C HIS A 1095 12.18 17.67 -3.00
N MET A 1096 13.06 16.68 -3.12
CA MET A 1096 13.44 16.07 -4.41
C MET A 1096 12.23 15.44 -5.11
N CYS A 1097 11.31 14.85 -4.35
CA CYS A 1097 10.06 14.27 -4.83
C CYS A 1097 9.04 15.35 -5.20
N ALA A 1098 8.83 16.36 -4.33
CA ALA A 1098 7.96 17.49 -4.61
C ALA A 1098 8.45 18.30 -5.83
N GLN A 1099 9.76 18.31 -6.09
CA GLN A 1099 10.33 18.81 -7.34
C GLN A 1099 10.01 17.85 -8.49
N THR A 1100 10.47 16.59 -8.44
CA THR A 1100 10.29 15.60 -9.51
C THR A 1100 8.81 15.44 -9.93
N SER A 1101 7.85 15.46 -9.00
CA SER A 1101 6.40 15.45 -9.27
C SER A 1101 5.91 16.71 -9.97
N ARG A 1102 6.42 17.91 -9.62
CA ARG A 1102 6.14 19.16 -10.37
C ARG A 1102 6.74 19.12 -11.78
N GLU A 1103 7.93 18.54 -11.94
CA GLU A 1103 8.62 18.33 -13.22
C GLU A 1103 7.94 17.25 -14.08
N LEU A 1104 7.21 16.33 -13.45
CA LEU A 1104 6.41 15.29 -14.10
C LEU A 1104 4.94 15.70 -14.33
N GLY A 1105 4.56 16.94 -13.97
CA GLY A 1105 3.19 17.44 -14.12
C GLY A 1105 2.15 16.71 -13.26
N ILE A 1106 2.58 16.09 -12.16
CA ILE A 1106 1.73 15.29 -11.27
C ILE A 1106 0.94 16.23 -10.36
N HIS A 1107 -0.38 16.17 -10.50
CA HIS A 1107 -1.32 16.91 -9.67
C HIS A 1107 -1.39 16.30 -8.25
N PRO A 1108 -1.49 17.10 -7.16
CA PRO A 1108 -1.55 16.57 -5.80
C PRO A 1108 -2.70 15.58 -5.55
N GLY A 1109 -3.89 15.81 -6.13
CA GLY A 1109 -5.01 14.85 -6.08
C GLY A 1109 -4.78 13.57 -6.90
N ASN A 1110 -3.76 13.55 -7.77
CA ASN A 1110 -3.28 12.36 -8.46
C ASN A 1110 -2.13 11.70 -7.70
N ILE A 1111 -1.74 12.23 -6.52
CA ILE A 1111 -0.91 11.52 -5.55
C ILE A 1111 -1.86 10.88 -4.55
N ASN A 1112 -1.99 9.55 -4.62
CA ASN A 1112 -2.85 8.78 -3.73
C ASN A 1112 -2.13 8.60 -2.39
N GLN A 1113 -2.07 9.68 -1.61
CA GLN A 1113 -1.83 9.59 -0.17
C GLN A 1113 -2.98 8.77 0.42
N GLY A 1114 -2.68 7.59 0.95
CA GLY A 1114 -3.65 6.86 1.77
C GLY A 1114 -4.07 7.74 2.95
N ALA A 1115 -5.32 7.59 3.42
CA ALA A 1115 -5.88 8.42 4.49
C ALA A 1115 -5.31 8.07 5.89
N ALA A 1116 -4.00 8.19 6.05
CA ALA A 1116 -3.19 7.89 7.23
C ALA A 1116 -2.57 9.22 7.76
N THR A 1117 -3.20 9.88 8.73
CA THR A 1117 -2.97 9.73 10.19
C THR A 1117 -1.66 10.38 10.66
N ASN A 1118 -1.74 11.22 11.71
CA ASN A 1118 -0.61 11.91 12.40
C ASN A 1118 0.04 13.11 11.63
N ALA A 1119 0.50 14.22 12.25
CA ALA A 1119 0.26 14.71 13.63
C ALA A 1119 0.66 16.18 14.01
N THR A 1120 -0.19 16.93 14.75
CA THR A 1120 0.20 17.93 15.81
C THR A 1120 -0.79 19.10 16.14
N GLY A 1121 -0.49 20.02 17.08
CA GLY A 1121 -1.17 21.32 17.37
C GLY A 1121 -1.18 21.79 18.86
N GLY A 1122 -2.20 22.56 19.28
CA GLY A 1122 -2.63 22.83 20.69
C GLY A 1122 -1.90 23.93 21.50
N VAL A 1123 -2.39 24.48 22.64
CA VAL A 1123 -3.67 24.44 23.42
C VAL A 1123 -3.58 25.48 24.57
N ALA A 1124 -4.60 26.06 25.25
CA ALA A 1124 -5.93 26.62 24.87
C ALA A 1124 -6.60 27.37 26.08
N ALA A 1125 -7.42 28.40 25.82
CA ALA A 1125 -8.55 28.94 26.66
C ALA A 1125 -8.25 29.66 28.03
N PRO A 1126 -9.17 30.50 28.62
CA PRO A 1126 -10.65 30.52 28.50
C PRO A 1126 -11.36 31.84 28.08
N ASN A 1127 -12.70 31.76 27.98
CA ASN A 1127 -13.73 32.76 27.58
C ASN A 1127 -14.13 33.71 28.78
N PRO A 1128 -15.05 34.73 28.68
CA PRO A 1128 -16.12 34.94 27.68
C PRO A 1128 -16.41 36.40 27.17
N GLY A 1129 -17.23 36.49 26.12
CA GLY A 1129 -18.44 37.35 26.01
C GLY A 1129 -18.44 38.89 26.29
N ARG A 1130 -18.56 39.68 25.21
CA ARG A 1130 -19.24 41.01 25.05
C ARG A 1130 -19.61 41.85 26.31
N GLY A 1131 -19.12 43.10 26.40
CA GLY A 1131 -19.77 44.16 27.21
C GLY A 1131 -19.03 45.52 27.27
N ASN A 1132 -19.69 46.62 26.91
CA ASN A 1132 -19.11 47.99 26.86
C ASN A 1132 -18.87 48.65 28.24
N ASN A 1133 -17.74 49.37 28.35
CA ASN A 1133 -17.54 50.64 29.09
C ASN A 1133 -18.15 50.86 30.49
N ARG A 1134 -17.31 50.96 31.54
CA ARG A 1134 -16.99 52.21 32.31
C ARG A 1134 -16.24 51.95 33.65
N GLY A 1135 -15.27 52.82 33.96
CA GLY A 1135 -15.12 53.40 35.32
C GLY A 1135 -13.87 53.09 36.16
N LEU A 1136 -13.14 54.17 36.54
CA LEU A 1136 -12.37 54.38 37.80
C LEU A 1136 -11.08 53.54 38.02
N TRP A 1137 -9.89 54.15 38.21
CA TRP A 1137 -9.30 54.68 39.48
C TRP A 1137 -9.26 53.61 40.61
N ASP A 1138 -8.16 53.30 41.35
CA ASP A 1138 -6.73 53.69 41.34
C ASP A 1138 -5.91 52.46 41.89
N GLY A 1139 -4.71 52.42 42.53
CA GLY A 1139 -3.71 53.43 42.94
C GLY A 1139 -2.53 52.85 43.76
N GLN A 1140 -1.29 53.24 43.40
CA GLN A 1140 -0.01 53.24 44.17
C GLN A 1140 0.43 52.12 45.18
N SER A 1141 1.59 51.48 44.89
CA SER A 1141 2.68 51.08 45.85
C SER A 1141 2.39 49.99 46.92
N ILE A 1142 3.34 49.32 47.62
CA ILE A 1142 4.56 49.72 48.36
C ILE A 1142 5.58 48.54 48.49
N TRP A 1143 6.89 48.78 48.22
CA TRP A 1143 8.17 48.22 48.79
C TRP A 1143 8.31 46.70 49.20
N ARG A 1144 9.49 46.08 49.41
CA ARG A 1144 10.82 46.57 49.88
C ARG A 1144 11.97 45.55 49.64
N ASN A 1145 13.14 46.00 49.14
CA ASN A 1145 14.56 45.54 49.38
C ASN A 1145 14.94 44.02 49.21
N ASN A 1146 16.19 43.59 48.94
CA ASN A 1146 17.48 44.27 48.70
C ASN A 1146 18.49 43.41 47.89
N ARG A 1147 19.52 44.08 47.36
CA ARG A 1147 20.98 43.75 47.21
C ARG A 1147 21.53 42.39 47.75
N ASN A 1148 22.64 41.80 47.25
CA ASN A 1148 23.76 42.31 46.42
C ASN A 1148 24.62 41.18 45.74
N GLU A 1149 25.55 41.58 44.84
CA GLU A 1149 26.97 41.14 44.60
C GLU A 1149 27.55 39.78 45.10
N ASN A 1150 28.64 39.18 44.56
CA ASN A 1150 29.40 39.24 43.27
C ASN A 1150 30.54 38.16 43.24
N THR A 1151 31.10 37.85 42.06
CA THR A 1151 32.49 37.35 41.79
C THR A 1151 33.11 36.07 42.43
N SER A 1152 33.41 35.08 41.56
CA SER A 1152 34.77 34.60 41.19
C SER A 1152 35.44 33.30 41.75
N ARG A 1153 36.19 32.67 40.81
CA ARG A 1153 37.50 31.96 40.91
C ARG A 1153 37.67 30.50 41.42
N GLN A 1154 38.14 29.67 40.46
CA GLN A 1154 39.36 28.82 40.44
C GLN A 1154 39.66 27.73 41.51
N GLU A 1155 40.04 26.55 40.95
CA GLU A 1155 41.19 25.68 41.28
C GLU A 1155 41.09 24.38 42.14
N ASN A 1156 41.68 23.33 41.54
CA ASN A 1156 42.51 22.23 42.09
C ASN A 1156 41.91 20.99 42.83
N ASN A 1157 41.95 19.86 42.10
CA ASN A 1157 42.69 18.61 42.40
C ASN A 1157 42.30 17.63 43.54
N ALA A 1158 41.82 16.46 43.08
CA ALA A 1158 42.51 15.14 43.14
C ALA A 1158 42.36 14.17 44.34
N ALA A 1159 42.73 12.91 44.06
CA ALA A 1159 42.81 11.70 44.91
C ALA A 1159 41.46 11.11 45.40
N GLU A 1160 41.26 9.78 45.52
CA GLU A 1160 42.00 8.57 45.09
C GLU A 1160 40.98 7.38 45.01
N GLY A 1161 41.27 6.20 44.44
CA GLY A 1161 42.56 5.67 43.97
C GLY A 1161 42.47 4.41 43.08
N MET A 1162 43.53 3.59 43.10
CA MET A 1162 43.85 2.50 42.13
C MET A 1162 43.12 1.17 42.44
N ILE A 1163 43.11 0.12 41.59
CA ILE A 1163 44.18 -0.77 41.03
C ILE A 1163 43.61 -1.36 39.70
N GLY A 1164 44.30 -1.50 38.55
CA GLY A 1164 45.48 -2.35 38.23
C GLY A 1164 45.05 -3.76 37.74
N ALA A 1165 45.61 -4.40 36.70
CA ALA A 1165 46.76 -4.03 35.85
C ALA A 1165 46.85 -4.85 34.52
N THR A 1166 47.61 -4.31 33.55
CA THR A 1166 48.35 -4.96 32.42
C THR A 1166 47.68 -5.81 31.32
N VAL A 1167 48.20 -5.63 30.10
CA VAL A 1167 47.99 -6.42 28.86
C VAL A 1167 48.98 -7.60 28.80
N PRO A 1168 48.74 -8.65 27.96
CA PRO A 1168 49.51 -8.73 26.71
C PRO A 1168 48.77 -9.32 25.48
N SER A 1169 49.33 -9.10 24.29
CA SER A 1169 48.87 -9.55 22.98
C SER A 1169 49.17 -11.03 22.64
N ARG A 1170 48.35 -11.70 21.82
CA ARG A 1170 48.74 -12.90 21.03
C ARG A 1170 47.79 -13.29 19.87
N THR A 1171 48.31 -13.29 18.64
CA THR A 1171 48.01 -14.24 17.54
C THR A 1171 48.96 -15.46 17.67
N PRO A 1172 48.97 -16.51 16.80
CA PRO A 1172 48.12 -16.94 15.65
C PRO A 1172 47.51 -18.36 15.92
N PRO A 1173 47.32 -19.36 15.01
CA PRO A 1173 47.30 -19.44 13.53
C PRO A 1173 46.17 -20.30 12.85
N PHE A 1174 46.09 -20.13 11.51
CA PHE A 1174 45.70 -21.01 10.39
C PHE A 1174 45.17 -22.48 10.52
N THR A 1175 44.44 -22.88 9.46
CA THR A 1175 44.00 -24.24 8.99
C THR A 1175 42.88 -24.96 9.77
N GLY A 1176 41.97 -25.72 9.13
CA GLY A 1176 41.66 -25.80 7.69
C GLY A 1176 41.21 -27.19 7.18
N THR A 1177 39.95 -27.28 6.72
CA THR A 1177 39.36 -28.26 5.77
C THR A 1177 38.12 -27.63 5.16
#